data_AF-A0A7S3L9H3-F1
#
_entry.id   AF-A0A7S3L9H3-F1
#
_cell.length_a   1.000
_cell.length_b   1.000
_cell.length_c   1.000
_cell.angle_alpha   90.00
_cell.angle_beta   90.00
_cell.angle_gamma   90.00
#
_symmetry.space_group_name_H-M   'P 1'
#
loop_
_entity.id
_entity.type
_entity.pdbx_description
1 polymer ?
#
loop_
_entity_poly.entity_id
_entity_poly.type
_entity_poly.pdbx_seq_one_letter_code
_entity_poly.pdbx_strand_id
1 'polypeptide(L)'
;IILKNMTDKTLSRWALLSFFLFDILALKRSNAAFVPGAVPQRTICSWKPKAPDHAFVSVRRASSSSSDNSPEQQQQQQVLQNLQDQLQCEALVKAKLGISDTLVPLQFQGTADLPTSRSRNNAQTCLILTPPSPQLSSLNDNDDTAAMGTTTVPALVVPLLAPVRLLLEAAHAGQALSRPVLWRLNTAAVNRDQGLFDNLPWSTWTADDKERKNFVDAAGNVIDAKFHVGKRDAYNVMMGKDYSRSSRSSSSRGLRGMARDLRERIMNKGNRVDKDENDNDDENNSILARRLLELQLREARMDLAECDYQIATARTMDESWTLEEEREILANRVASLETCWMAESQEASPQQSSSLVEQILADWDTREEAPYRGATGYAPRKGSDDDDDNAAFTSPYDMFRAVIKDQLKAEVIGAVLENTSFLEGTTALGGVLVLRRITARKSTTIAGQTLSLSDETEDYGNEGIVGGETIVVECDADEALGMSMACGVPLQVEQGIWERSSIMVQAKQQTSSNELIEWHTVDPELSLLVEGQAGNESATERVAPLRRPRSTTSLFDAVVRPQQATTNDLFPTDNPIQSLNELDRLTNEDRVRTLMSMSNFEGRLPRPRAVRQSEQSNGEMNALDRLLIPLIDESVRRDYYIRQAVQNGDLELAQQLESSKSMRQIAKEKAERAKEAGEPDVAEYWEKEADLYASLRADVTQDEGSYSRFLDRDEWYERERRKSAARVDRKKFGNLLDGIE
;
A
#
# COMPACT_ATOMS: atom_id res chain seq x y z
N ILE A 1 -41.81 -17.17 -49.89
CA ILE A 1 -43.09 -16.58 -49.38
C ILE A 1 -43.01 -16.20 -47.91
N ILE A 2 -42.05 -16.69 -47.12
CA ILE A 2 -41.67 -16.10 -45.82
C ILE A 2 -40.29 -15.43 -45.98
N LEU A 3 -40.22 -14.43 -46.86
CA LEU A 3 -39.03 -13.59 -47.09
C LEU A 3 -39.43 -12.30 -47.84
N LYS A 4 -40.63 -11.77 -47.54
CA LYS A 4 -41.18 -10.59 -48.24
C LYS A 4 -41.85 -9.58 -47.31
N ASN A 5 -41.47 -9.51 -46.03
CA ASN A 5 -42.00 -8.52 -45.09
C ASN A 5 -40.98 -8.19 -43.98
N MET A 6 -39.88 -7.52 -44.31
CA MET A 6 -39.23 -6.62 -43.35
C MET A 6 -38.76 -5.37 -44.08
N THR A 7 -39.34 -4.25 -43.63
CA THR A 7 -39.25 -2.91 -44.16
C THR A 7 -38.03 -2.16 -43.64
N ASP A 8 -37.50 -1.30 -44.52
CA ASP A 8 -36.53 -0.23 -44.31
C ASP A 8 -36.56 0.40 -42.92
N LYS A 9 -35.50 0.15 -42.13
CA LYS A 9 -34.94 1.12 -41.14
C LYS A 9 -33.59 0.75 -40.52
N THR A 10 -32.84 -0.18 -41.11
CA THR A 10 -31.49 -0.58 -40.61
C THR A 10 -30.40 -0.50 -41.67
N LEU A 11 -30.59 0.33 -42.70
CA LEU A 11 -29.63 0.54 -43.79
C LEU A 11 -28.68 1.73 -43.59
N SER A 12 -28.73 2.43 -42.45
CA SER A 12 -27.83 3.56 -42.16
C SER A 12 -26.74 3.29 -41.12
N ARG A 13 -26.61 2.06 -40.60
CA ARG A 13 -25.58 1.73 -39.57
C ARG A 13 -24.55 0.68 -39.96
N TRP A 14 -24.60 0.14 -41.17
CA TRP A 14 -23.62 -0.84 -41.65
C TRP A 14 -22.77 -0.37 -42.85
N ALA A 15 -23.00 0.85 -43.35
CA ALA A 15 -22.28 1.40 -44.50
C ALA A 15 -20.94 2.10 -44.15
N LEU A 16 -20.46 2.01 -42.90
CA LEU A 16 -19.18 2.61 -42.49
C LEU A 16 -18.10 1.60 -42.06
N LEU A 17 -18.40 0.30 -42.09
CA LEU A 17 -17.45 -0.75 -41.67
C LEU A 17 -16.81 -1.52 -42.83
N SER A 18 -17.09 -1.12 -44.08
CA SER A 18 -16.63 -1.81 -45.30
C SER A 18 -15.60 -1.01 -46.13
N PHE A 19 -14.89 -0.04 -45.51
CA PHE A 19 -13.92 0.81 -46.23
C PHE A 19 -12.48 0.84 -45.66
N PHE A 20 -12.12 0.03 -44.66
CA PHE A 20 -10.80 0.15 -44.01
C PHE A 20 -9.91 -1.11 -44.01
N LEU A 21 -10.28 -2.18 -44.73
CA LEU A 21 -9.52 -3.44 -44.73
C LEU A 21 -8.92 -3.84 -46.08
N PHE A 22 -8.86 -2.92 -47.04
CA PHE A 22 -8.27 -3.16 -48.35
C PHE A 22 -7.57 -1.90 -48.86
N ASP A 23 -6.39 -1.54 -48.33
CA ASP A 23 -5.40 -0.73 -49.11
C ASP A 23 -3.98 -0.50 -48.52
N ILE A 24 -3.43 -1.33 -47.62
CA ILE A 24 -2.01 -1.16 -47.23
C ILE A 24 -1.29 -2.51 -47.17
N LEU A 25 -1.06 -3.12 -48.34
CA LEU A 25 -0.03 -4.15 -48.54
C LEU A 25 0.30 -4.33 -50.04
N ALA A 26 0.78 -3.27 -50.72
CA ALA A 26 1.61 -3.41 -51.92
C ALA A 26 2.22 -2.07 -52.39
N LEU A 27 3.50 -2.12 -52.78
CA LEU A 27 4.30 -1.12 -53.52
C LEU A 27 4.92 0.07 -52.76
N LYS A 28 6.22 -0.04 -52.44
CA LYS A 28 7.27 0.52 -53.32
C LYS A 28 8.69 0.13 -52.88
N ARG A 29 9.38 -0.57 -53.78
CA ARG A 29 10.84 -0.62 -53.89
C ARG A 29 11.36 0.61 -54.66
N SER A 30 12.66 0.87 -54.44
CA SER A 30 13.65 1.64 -55.21
C SER A 30 13.59 3.17 -55.19
N ASN A 31 14.57 3.80 -54.54
CA ASN A 31 15.70 4.38 -55.26
C ASN A 31 16.95 4.54 -54.38
N ALA A 32 18.08 4.14 -54.96
CA ALA A 32 19.42 4.26 -54.41
C ALA A 32 20.00 5.66 -54.70
N ALA A 33 20.76 6.20 -53.75
CA ALA A 33 21.76 7.23 -54.01
C ALA A 33 23.02 6.90 -53.19
N PHE A 34 24.15 7.23 -53.79
CA PHE A 34 25.47 6.63 -53.66
C PHE A 34 26.44 7.65 -53.04
N VAL A 35 27.10 7.36 -51.92
CA VAL A 35 28.43 7.92 -51.54
C VAL A 35 29.16 6.91 -50.62
N PRO A 36 30.47 6.63 -50.81
CA PRO A 36 31.20 5.55 -50.14
C PRO A 36 32.10 6.04 -48.98
N GLY A 37 32.37 5.17 -48.00
CA GLY A 37 33.46 5.41 -47.05
C GLY A 37 33.55 4.45 -45.86
N ALA A 38 34.50 3.52 -45.95
CA ALA A 38 35.38 3.03 -44.86
C ALA A 38 34.88 2.01 -43.79
N VAL A 39 35.44 0.80 -43.94
CA VAL A 39 36.07 -0.12 -42.94
C VAL A 39 35.16 -1.04 -42.09
N PRO A 40 35.48 -2.35 -41.99
CA PRO A 40 34.61 -3.36 -41.39
C PRO A 40 34.94 -3.63 -39.92
N GLN A 41 33.93 -3.82 -39.09
CA GLN A 41 34.05 -4.61 -37.86
C GLN A 41 33.05 -5.76 -37.86
N ARG A 42 33.59 -6.94 -37.54
CA ARG A 42 32.93 -8.24 -37.48
C ARG A 42 31.82 -8.23 -36.43
N THR A 43 30.58 -8.49 -36.84
CA THR A 43 29.50 -8.87 -35.94
C THR A 43 29.51 -10.38 -35.72
N ILE A 44 29.61 -10.74 -34.45
CA ILE A 44 29.48 -12.10 -33.90
C ILE A 44 28.00 -12.50 -33.96
N CYS A 45 27.76 -13.74 -34.40
CA CYS A 45 26.44 -14.35 -34.50
C CYS A 45 25.73 -14.39 -33.14
N SER A 46 24.52 -13.84 -33.08
CA SER A 46 23.58 -14.06 -31.99
C SER A 46 22.99 -15.47 -32.08
N TRP A 47 23.32 -16.29 -31.09
CA TRP A 47 22.62 -17.54 -30.79
C TRP A 47 21.25 -17.21 -30.18
N LYS A 48 20.17 -17.67 -30.81
CA LYS A 48 18.86 -17.79 -30.16
C LYS A 48 18.85 -19.07 -29.31
N PRO A 49 18.57 -19.04 -28.00
CA PRO A 49 18.37 -20.26 -27.24
C PRO A 49 17.04 -20.91 -27.65
N LYS A 50 17.13 -22.20 -27.99
CA LYS A 50 15.99 -23.12 -28.13
C LYS A 50 15.28 -23.20 -26.78
N ALA A 51 13.96 -23.02 -26.78
CA ALA A 51 13.10 -23.35 -25.64
C ALA A 51 13.28 -24.83 -25.25
N PRO A 52 13.25 -25.19 -23.95
CA PRO A 52 13.31 -26.57 -23.54
C PRO A 52 11.99 -27.29 -23.87
N ASP A 53 12.10 -28.42 -24.59
CA ASP A 53 11.01 -29.35 -24.81
C ASP A 53 10.54 -29.91 -23.45
N HIS A 54 9.38 -29.46 -22.97
CA HIS A 54 8.70 -30.09 -21.86
C HIS A 54 8.20 -31.47 -22.30
N ALA A 55 8.80 -32.51 -21.73
CA ALA A 55 8.37 -33.89 -21.90
C ALA A 55 6.94 -34.07 -21.37
N PHE A 56 5.97 -34.12 -22.28
CA PHE A 56 4.61 -34.57 -21.97
C PHE A 56 4.66 -36.03 -21.54
N VAL A 57 4.44 -36.29 -20.26
CA VAL A 57 4.17 -37.63 -19.74
C VAL A 57 2.79 -38.06 -20.27
N SER A 58 2.76 -38.83 -21.35
CA SER A 58 1.51 -39.42 -21.86
C SER A 58 1.09 -40.57 -20.95
N VAL A 59 0.19 -40.30 -20.01
CA VAL A 59 -0.49 -41.37 -19.25
C VAL A 59 -1.47 -42.07 -20.19
N ARG A 60 -1.12 -43.27 -20.66
CA ARG A 60 -2.02 -44.14 -21.42
C ARG A 60 -3.18 -44.58 -20.51
N ARG A 61 -4.37 -44.02 -20.72
CA ARG A 61 -5.63 -44.51 -20.13
C ARG A 61 -6.00 -45.85 -20.76
N ALA A 62 -5.86 -46.94 -20.01
CA ALA A 62 -6.53 -48.19 -20.30
C ALA A 62 -8.01 -48.07 -19.90
N SER A 63 -8.91 -48.20 -20.85
CA SER A 63 -10.35 -48.18 -20.65
C SER A 63 -10.84 -49.56 -20.19
N SER A 64 -10.92 -49.77 -18.88
CA SER A 64 -11.67 -50.88 -18.28
C SER A 64 -12.74 -50.31 -17.35
N SER A 65 -14.00 -50.54 -17.74
CA SER A 65 -15.22 -50.04 -17.12
C SER A 65 -15.61 -50.83 -15.86
N SER A 66 -14.95 -50.56 -14.74
CA SER A 66 -15.43 -50.94 -13.40
C SER A 66 -15.49 -49.68 -12.53
N SER A 67 -16.70 -49.24 -12.20
CA SER A 67 -17.05 -47.92 -11.66
C SER A 67 -16.81 -47.73 -10.15
N ASP A 68 -15.99 -48.57 -9.52
CA ASP A 68 -15.65 -48.43 -8.11
C ASP A 68 -14.27 -47.79 -7.97
N ASN A 69 -14.21 -46.47 -8.20
CA ASN A 69 -13.03 -45.69 -7.80
C ASN A 69 -12.96 -45.72 -6.28
N SER A 70 -12.01 -46.47 -5.73
CA SER A 70 -11.81 -46.55 -4.28
C SER A 70 -11.61 -45.14 -3.68
N PRO A 71 -12.02 -44.88 -2.43
CA PRO A 71 -11.82 -43.58 -1.78
C PRO A 71 -10.35 -43.14 -1.78
N GLU A 72 -9.41 -44.09 -1.76
CA GLU A 72 -7.97 -43.81 -1.89
C GLU A 72 -7.60 -43.23 -3.26
N GLN A 73 -8.21 -43.73 -4.36
CA GLN A 73 -7.97 -43.17 -5.69
C GLN A 73 -8.54 -41.75 -5.81
N GLN A 74 -9.68 -41.47 -5.17
CA GLN A 74 -10.25 -40.12 -5.13
C GLN A 74 -9.35 -39.15 -4.34
N GLN A 75 -8.82 -39.59 -3.19
CA GLN A 75 -7.90 -38.79 -2.38
C GLN A 75 -6.58 -38.52 -3.14
N GLN A 76 -6.00 -39.53 -3.79
CA GLN A 76 -4.79 -39.36 -4.61
C GLN A 76 -5.04 -38.40 -5.79
N GLN A 77 -6.19 -38.50 -6.44
CA GLN A 77 -6.56 -37.61 -7.53
C GLN A 77 -6.74 -36.17 -7.05
N GLN A 78 -7.33 -35.96 -5.87
CA GLN A 78 -7.49 -34.64 -5.27
C GLN A 78 -6.13 -34.03 -4.91
N VAL A 79 -5.20 -34.80 -4.35
CA VAL A 79 -3.84 -34.32 -4.05
C VAL A 79 -3.10 -33.93 -5.33
N LEU A 80 -3.19 -34.73 -6.39
CA LEU A 80 -2.58 -34.39 -7.67
C LEU A 80 -3.19 -33.13 -8.29
N GLN A 81 -4.50 -32.94 -8.19
CA GLN A 81 -5.15 -31.72 -8.67
C GLN A 81 -4.68 -30.49 -7.89
N ASN A 82 -4.63 -30.57 -6.56
CA ASN A 82 -4.16 -29.48 -5.71
C ASN A 82 -2.71 -29.10 -6.04
N LEU A 83 -1.84 -30.08 -6.30
CA LEU A 83 -0.46 -29.83 -6.73
C LEU A 83 -0.38 -29.16 -8.10
N GLN A 84 -1.22 -29.56 -9.05
CA GLN A 84 -1.29 -28.91 -10.36
C GLN A 84 -1.77 -27.46 -10.25
N ASP A 85 -2.80 -27.21 -9.45
CA ASP A 85 -3.33 -25.87 -9.22
C ASP A 85 -2.29 -24.99 -8.53
N GLN A 86 -1.53 -25.53 -7.57
CA GLN A 86 -0.43 -24.83 -6.91
C GLN A 86 0.69 -24.44 -7.90
N LEU A 87 1.09 -25.36 -8.78
CA LEU A 87 2.11 -25.08 -9.81
C LEU A 87 1.64 -24.04 -10.83
N GLN A 88 0.35 -24.07 -11.20
CA GLN A 88 -0.24 -23.05 -12.06
C GLN A 88 -0.28 -21.67 -11.38
N CYS A 89 -0.69 -21.62 -10.12
CA CYS A 89 -0.65 -20.39 -9.33
C CYS A 89 0.77 -19.85 -9.21
N GLU A 90 1.77 -20.68 -8.94
CA GLU A 90 3.18 -20.26 -8.88
C GLU A 90 3.66 -19.69 -10.22
N ALA A 91 3.29 -20.34 -11.34
CA ALA A 91 3.65 -19.85 -12.68
C ALA A 91 3.00 -18.48 -12.98
N LEU A 92 1.73 -18.29 -12.59
CA LEU A 92 1.03 -17.02 -12.72
C LEU A 92 1.65 -15.92 -11.86
N VAL A 93 2.03 -16.26 -10.62
CA VAL A 93 2.72 -15.35 -9.68
C VAL A 93 4.05 -14.89 -10.29
N LYS A 94 4.89 -15.81 -10.77
CA LYS A 94 6.17 -15.47 -11.42
C LYS A 94 5.98 -14.58 -12.64
N ALA A 95 5.02 -14.94 -13.51
CA ALA A 95 4.72 -14.18 -14.72
C ALA A 95 4.26 -12.75 -14.39
N LYS A 96 3.40 -12.57 -13.37
CA LYS A 96 2.87 -11.25 -12.98
C LYS A 96 3.89 -10.39 -12.25
N LEU A 97 4.79 -10.98 -11.48
CA LEU A 97 5.86 -10.25 -10.80
C LEU A 97 7.06 -9.96 -11.71
N GLY A 98 7.15 -10.60 -12.88
CA GLY A 98 8.29 -10.47 -13.78
C GLY A 98 9.58 -11.06 -13.19
N ILE A 99 9.44 -12.06 -12.32
CA ILE A 99 10.54 -12.73 -11.63
C ILE A 99 11.03 -13.88 -12.51
N SER A 100 12.28 -13.79 -12.96
CA SER A 100 12.97 -14.88 -13.66
C SER A 100 13.46 -15.98 -12.72
N ASP A 101 13.72 -15.60 -11.48
CA ASP A 101 14.43 -16.43 -10.51
C ASP A 101 13.51 -17.48 -9.88
N THR A 102 14.13 -18.50 -9.28
CA THR A 102 13.37 -19.49 -8.53
C THR A 102 12.83 -18.87 -7.24
N LEU A 103 11.61 -19.24 -6.88
CA LEU A 103 10.97 -18.80 -5.65
C LEU A 103 11.20 -19.89 -4.59
N VAL A 104 11.75 -19.49 -3.46
CA VAL A 104 11.97 -20.35 -2.30
C VAL A 104 10.76 -20.23 -1.37
N PRO A 105 10.01 -21.31 -1.11
CA PRO A 105 8.93 -21.28 -0.14
C PRO A 105 9.50 -21.10 1.27
N LEU A 106 8.84 -20.29 2.07
CA LEU A 106 9.19 -19.97 3.45
C LEU A 106 8.03 -20.35 4.37
N GLN A 107 8.41 -20.79 5.57
CA GLN A 107 7.51 -21.10 6.67
C GLN A 107 7.94 -20.32 7.91
N PHE A 108 6.95 -19.81 8.63
CA PHE A 108 7.17 -19.15 9.91
C PHE A 108 7.54 -20.16 10.99
N GLN A 109 8.64 -19.92 11.71
CA GLN A 109 9.15 -20.82 12.76
C GLN A 109 9.10 -20.22 14.17
N GLY A 110 9.00 -18.90 14.31
CA GLY A 110 9.02 -18.25 15.62
C GLY A 110 9.66 -16.86 15.59
N THR A 111 10.12 -16.40 16.75
CA THR A 111 10.64 -15.03 16.93
C THR A 111 12.07 -15.03 17.44
N ALA A 112 12.84 -13.99 17.09
CA ALA A 112 14.16 -13.72 17.63
C ALA A 112 14.28 -12.25 18.01
N ASP A 113 15.03 -11.95 19.07
CA ASP A 113 15.36 -10.58 19.44
C ASP A 113 16.76 -10.23 18.92
N LEU A 114 16.83 -9.24 18.02
CA LEU A 114 18.08 -8.79 17.41
C LEU A 114 18.52 -7.44 18.00
N PRO A 115 19.79 -7.27 18.39
CA PRO A 115 20.29 -5.98 18.86
C PRO A 115 20.29 -4.94 17.72
N THR A 116 19.84 -3.72 18.05
CA THR A 116 19.88 -2.59 17.10
C THR A 116 21.18 -1.79 17.25
N SER A 117 21.74 -1.32 16.13
CA SER A 117 23.04 -0.60 16.13
C SER A 117 23.06 0.69 16.96
N ARG A 118 21.88 1.29 17.22
CA ARG A 118 21.76 2.55 17.98
C ARG A 118 21.87 2.37 19.50
N SER A 119 21.62 1.19 20.04
CA SER A 119 21.70 0.93 21.49
C SER A 119 21.77 -0.57 21.76
N ARG A 120 22.82 -1.01 22.46
CA ARG A 120 22.96 -2.41 22.91
C ARG A 120 21.79 -2.89 23.80
N ASN A 121 21.03 -1.96 24.38
CA ASN A 121 19.92 -2.29 25.27
C ASN A 121 18.57 -2.35 24.53
N ASN A 122 18.50 -1.94 23.26
CA ASN A 122 17.27 -2.00 22.48
C ASN A 122 17.36 -3.17 21.52
N ALA A 123 16.77 -4.30 21.92
CA ALA A 123 16.51 -5.40 21.01
C ALA A 123 15.23 -5.12 20.21
N GLN A 124 15.24 -5.50 18.94
CA GLN A 124 14.08 -5.50 18.08
C GLN A 124 13.63 -6.93 17.86
N THR A 125 12.38 -7.22 18.17
CA THR A 125 11.78 -8.51 17.87
C THR A 125 11.63 -8.68 16.36
N CYS A 126 12.03 -9.85 15.87
CA CYS A 126 12.03 -10.23 14.48
C CYS A 126 11.38 -11.59 14.33
N LEU A 127 10.91 -11.89 13.13
CA LEU A 127 10.40 -13.20 12.77
C LEU A 127 11.45 -14.04 12.10
N ILE A 128 11.39 -15.33 12.36
CA ILE A 128 12.24 -16.34 11.75
C ILE A 128 11.43 -17.07 10.68
N LEU A 129 11.87 -16.94 9.44
CA LEU A 129 11.31 -17.64 8.29
C LEU A 129 12.34 -18.63 7.74
N THR A 130 11.98 -19.90 7.61
CA THR A 130 12.85 -20.93 7.03
C THR A 130 12.15 -21.66 5.89
N PRO A 131 12.90 -22.20 4.93
CA PRO A 131 12.34 -23.17 3.99
C PRO A 131 11.74 -24.36 4.74
N PRO A 132 10.68 -24.99 4.19
CA PRO A 132 10.13 -26.21 4.76
C PRO A 132 11.22 -27.29 4.76
N SER A 133 11.63 -27.72 5.95
CA SER A 133 12.64 -28.76 6.15
C SER A 133 12.05 -29.91 6.96
N PRO A 134 12.22 -31.17 6.54
CA PRO A 134 11.71 -32.32 7.29
C PRO A 134 12.33 -32.46 8.69
N GLN A 135 13.49 -31.83 8.93
CA GLN A 135 14.14 -31.80 10.25
C GLN A 135 13.42 -30.90 11.24
N LEU A 136 12.71 -29.87 10.77
CA LEU A 136 11.96 -28.96 11.62
C LEU A 136 10.59 -29.54 12.00
N SER A 137 9.97 -30.35 11.14
CA SER A 137 8.69 -30.98 11.46
C SER A 137 8.76 -31.90 12.68
N SER A 138 9.91 -32.56 12.91
CA SER A 138 10.11 -33.40 14.11
C SER A 138 10.31 -32.60 15.39
N LEU A 139 10.58 -31.28 15.33
CA LEU A 139 10.76 -30.45 16.53
C LEU A 139 9.44 -30.19 17.27
N ASN A 140 8.30 -30.30 16.59
CA ASN A 140 6.98 -30.10 17.20
C ASN A 140 6.46 -31.36 17.92
N ASP A 141 7.07 -32.51 17.68
CA ASP A 141 6.70 -33.76 18.35
C ASP A 141 7.42 -33.82 19.71
N ASN A 142 6.66 -33.51 20.77
CA ASN A 142 7.10 -33.24 22.15
C ASN A 142 8.00 -34.28 22.87
N ASP A 143 8.40 -35.39 22.24
CA ASP A 143 9.02 -36.53 22.94
C ASP A 143 10.56 -36.47 23.05
N ASP A 144 11.28 -35.65 22.28
CA ASP A 144 12.76 -35.66 22.24
C ASP A 144 13.43 -34.31 22.60
N THR A 145 13.15 -33.80 23.81
CA THR A 145 13.69 -32.53 24.33
C THR A 145 15.23 -32.47 24.47
N ALA A 146 15.92 -33.61 24.46
CA ALA A 146 17.38 -33.67 24.65
C ALA A 146 18.21 -33.34 23.39
N ALA A 147 17.63 -33.41 22.18
CA ALA A 147 18.37 -33.20 20.92
C ALA A 147 18.25 -31.79 20.32
N MET A 148 17.33 -30.95 20.82
CA MET A 148 17.02 -29.63 20.24
C MET A 148 18.15 -28.59 20.34
N GLY A 149 19.17 -28.81 21.18
CA GLY A 149 20.11 -27.77 21.57
C GLY A 149 21.19 -27.40 20.55
N THR A 150 21.30 -28.05 19.38
CA THR A 150 22.46 -27.85 18.47
C THR A 150 22.14 -27.65 17.00
N THR A 151 20.89 -27.80 16.58
CA THR A 151 20.52 -27.63 15.17
C THR A 151 20.50 -26.16 14.80
N THR A 152 21.50 -25.75 14.02
CA THR A 152 21.54 -24.45 13.37
C THR A 152 20.89 -24.56 11.99
N VAL A 153 20.01 -23.61 11.67
CA VAL A 153 19.26 -23.60 10.41
C VAL A 153 19.40 -22.22 9.76
N PRO A 154 19.58 -22.12 8.44
CA PRO A 154 19.50 -20.84 7.76
C PRO A 154 18.06 -20.30 7.82
N ALA A 155 17.91 -19.04 8.20
CA ALA A 155 16.63 -18.36 8.29
C ALA A 155 16.72 -16.94 7.74
N LEU A 156 15.61 -16.48 7.16
CA LEU A 156 15.40 -15.08 6.83
C LEU A 156 14.79 -14.40 8.06
N VAL A 157 15.41 -13.30 8.50
CA VAL A 157 14.97 -12.58 9.69
C VAL A 157 14.24 -11.31 9.30
N VAL A 158 12.95 -11.23 9.65
CA VAL A 158 12.10 -10.10 9.27
C VAL A 158 11.85 -9.21 10.48
N PRO A 159 12.37 -7.97 10.53
CA PRO A 159 12.18 -7.09 11.67
C PRO A 159 10.72 -6.68 11.82
N LEU A 160 10.18 -6.80 13.03
CA LEU A 160 8.80 -6.41 13.33
C LEU A 160 8.66 -5.04 13.97
N LEU A 161 7.47 -4.50 13.78
CA LEU A 161 6.92 -3.43 14.59
C LEU A 161 6.18 -4.03 15.78
N ALA A 162 6.28 -3.39 16.95
CA ALA A 162 5.63 -3.86 18.18
C ALA A 162 4.13 -4.24 18.02
N PRO A 163 3.25 -3.42 17.39
CA PRO A 163 1.84 -3.78 17.24
C PRO A 163 1.60 -4.96 16.28
N VAL A 164 2.54 -5.22 15.37
CA VAL A 164 2.43 -6.25 14.33
C VAL A 164 2.60 -7.65 14.89
N ARG A 165 3.44 -7.77 15.92
CA ARG A 165 3.67 -9.04 16.61
C ARG A 165 2.35 -9.68 17.06
N LEU A 166 1.46 -8.91 17.68
CA LEU A 166 0.15 -9.39 18.15
C LEU A 166 -0.75 -9.85 17.00
N LEU A 167 -0.69 -9.18 15.83
CA LEU A 167 -1.48 -9.56 14.65
C LEU A 167 -1.08 -10.94 14.13
N LEU A 168 0.23 -11.19 14.08
CA LEU A 168 0.80 -12.43 13.57
C LEU A 168 0.73 -13.58 14.58
N GLU A 169 0.91 -13.29 15.87
CA GLU A 169 0.69 -14.27 16.94
C GLU A 169 -0.74 -14.77 16.92
N ALA A 170 -1.73 -13.89 16.75
CA ALA A 170 -3.13 -14.28 16.61
C ALA A 170 -3.37 -15.17 15.37
N ALA A 171 -2.81 -14.78 14.21
CA ALA A 171 -2.90 -15.57 12.98
C ALA A 171 -2.24 -16.95 13.10
N HIS A 172 -1.10 -17.03 13.80
CA HIS A 172 -0.37 -18.27 13.98
C HIS A 172 -1.05 -19.20 15.00
N ALA A 173 -1.60 -18.66 16.09
CA ALA A 173 -2.28 -19.43 17.11
C ALA A 173 -3.51 -20.17 16.56
N GLY A 174 -4.14 -19.63 15.51
CA GLY A 174 -5.35 -20.20 14.90
C GLY A 174 -6.54 -20.27 15.87
N GLN A 175 -6.46 -19.58 17.01
CA GLN A 175 -7.51 -19.54 18.00
C GLN A 175 -8.50 -18.43 17.64
N ALA A 176 -9.79 -18.77 17.70
CA ALA A 176 -10.87 -17.82 17.50
C ALA A 176 -10.73 -16.62 18.45
N LEU A 177 -10.62 -15.41 17.90
CA LEU A 177 -10.55 -14.21 18.70
C LEU A 177 -11.93 -13.76 19.15
N SER A 178 -11.99 -13.17 20.35
CA SER A 178 -13.18 -12.39 20.73
C SER A 178 -13.31 -11.16 19.84
N ARG A 179 -14.54 -10.77 19.52
CA ARG A 179 -14.81 -9.61 18.63
C ARG A 179 -14.17 -8.30 19.10
N PRO A 180 -14.21 -7.93 20.40
CA PRO A 180 -13.54 -6.71 20.85
C PRO A 180 -12.03 -6.72 20.61
N VAL A 181 -11.39 -7.89 20.79
CA VAL A 181 -9.95 -8.04 20.52
C VAL A 181 -9.70 -7.95 19.02
N LEU A 182 -10.50 -8.65 18.20
CA LEU A 182 -10.40 -8.59 16.74
C LEU A 182 -10.51 -7.16 16.21
N TRP A 183 -11.50 -6.38 16.66
CA TRP A 183 -11.67 -5.00 16.17
C TRP A 183 -10.54 -4.08 16.59
N ARG A 184 -9.99 -4.23 17.80
CA ARG A 184 -8.78 -3.49 18.19
C ARG A 184 -7.61 -3.84 17.27
N LEU A 185 -7.39 -5.11 17.00
CA LEU A 185 -6.32 -5.56 16.12
C LEU A 185 -6.55 -5.11 14.67
N ASN A 186 -7.80 -5.09 14.20
CA ASN A 186 -8.17 -4.57 12.89
C ASN A 186 -7.78 -3.10 12.72
N THR A 187 -7.92 -2.26 13.76
CA THR A 187 -7.48 -0.84 13.67
C THR A 187 -5.97 -0.72 13.40
N ALA A 188 -5.15 -1.62 13.94
CA ALA A 188 -3.71 -1.64 13.72
C ALA A 188 -3.33 -2.16 12.33
N ALA A 189 -4.15 -3.03 11.75
CA ALA A 189 -3.93 -3.59 10.42
C ALA A 189 -4.44 -2.67 9.30
N VAL A 190 -5.60 -2.02 9.49
CA VAL A 190 -6.27 -1.22 8.45
C VAL A 190 -5.72 0.21 8.35
N ASN A 191 -5.30 0.81 9.46
CA ASN A 191 -4.81 2.21 9.48
C ASN A 191 -3.31 2.34 9.16
N ARG A 192 -2.78 1.43 8.35
CA ARG A 192 -1.39 1.50 7.88
C ARG A 192 -1.37 2.18 6.53
N ASP A 193 -0.75 3.35 6.49
CA ASP A 193 -0.60 4.11 5.25
C ASP A 193 0.11 3.25 4.19
N GLN A 194 -0.52 3.13 3.02
CA GLN A 194 0.04 2.38 1.89
C GLN A 194 0.31 0.90 2.24
N GLY A 195 -0.38 0.37 3.26
CA GLY A 195 -0.42 -1.05 3.58
C GLY A 195 -1.38 -1.80 2.66
N LEU A 196 -1.66 -3.06 3.00
CA LEU A 196 -2.53 -3.94 2.22
C LEU A 196 -3.91 -3.29 1.96
N PHE A 197 -4.53 -2.74 3.00
CA PHE A 197 -5.89 -2.20 2.89
C PHE A 197 -5.98 -1.04 1.88
N ASP A 198 -4.96 -0.20 1.79
CA ASP A 198 -4.95 0.95 0.89
C ASP A 198 -4.70 0.57 -0.57
N ASN A 199 -3.89 -0.46 -0.79
CA ASN A 199 -3.45 -0.88 -2.12
C ASN A 199 -4.40 -1.89 -2.79
N LEU A 200 -5.47 -2.30 -2.10
CA LEU A 200 -6.50 -3.14 -2.71
C LEU A 200 -7.27 -2.36 -3.79
N PRO A 201 -7.65 -3.01 -4.92
CA PRO A 201 -8.30 -2.38 -6.06
C PRO A 201 -9.79 -2.10 -5.82
N TRP A 202 -10.13 -1.37 -4.75
CA TRP A 202 -11.52 -1.11 -4.36
C TRP A 202 -12.34 -0.44 -5.46
N SER A 203 -11.78 0.50 -6.20
CA SER A 203 -12.50 1.24 -7.24
C SER A 203 -12.86 0.39 -8.45
N THR A 204 -12.03 -0.60 -8.78
CA THR A 204 -12.19 -1.40 -9.99
C THR A 204 -12.81 -2.77 -9.71
N TRP A 205 -12.48 -3.43 -8.59
CA TRP A 205 -12.86 -4.83 -8.36
C TRP A 205 -14.02 -5.02 -7.38
N THR A 206 -14.48 -3.99 -6.69
CA THR A 206 -15.65 -4.13 -5.80
C THR A 206 -16.85 -4.59 -6.64
N ALA A 207 -17.42 -5.74 -6.30
CA ALA A 207 -18.51 -6.32 -7.05
C ALA A 207 -19.78 -5.47 -6.93
N ASP A 208 -20.42 -5.26 -8.06
CA ASP A 208 -21.68 -4.54 -8.16
C ASP A 208 -22.80 -5.55 -8.02
N ASP A 209 -23.21 -5.78 -6.78
CA ASP A 209 -24.53 -6.37 -6.61
C ASP A 209 -25.56 -5.44 -7.24
N LYS A 210 -26.60 -6.03 -7.85
CA LYS A 210 -27.68 -5.36 -8.59
C LYS A 210 -28.35 -4.20 -7.83
N GLU A 211 -28.05 -4.05 -6.55
CA GLU A 211 -28.37 -2.91 -5.69
C GLU A 211 -27.70 -1.59 -6.11
N ARG A 212 -26.67 -1.59 -6.98
CA ARG A 212 -26.02 -0.34 -7.44
C ARG A 212 -26.90 0.61 -8.26
N LYS A 213 -28.01 0.14 -8.85
CA LYS A 213 -29.01 1.05 -9.43
C LYS A 213 -29.64 1.99 -8.39
N ASN A 214 -29.40 1.75 -7.10
CA ASN A 214 -29.90 2.55 -5.99
C ASN A 214 -28.82 3.36 -5.25
N PHE A 215 -27.52 3.33 -5.63
CA PHE A 215 -26.52 4.25 -5.07
C PHE A 215 -26.58 5.60 -5.77
N VAL A 216 -27.75 6.18 -5.59
CA VAL A 216 -27.92 7.61 -5.67
C VAL A 216 -27.60 8.19 -4.29
N ASP A 217 -26.96 9.35 -4.25
CA ASP A 217 -26.87 10.13 -3.02
C ASP A 217 -28.30 10.46 -2.50
N ALA A 218 -28.41 11.09 -1.33
CA ALA A 218 -29.70 11.51 -0.80
C ALA A 218 -30.52 12.38 -1.77
N ALA A 219 -29.86 12.99 -2.77
CA ALA A 219 -30.46 13.83 -3.79
C ALA A 219 -30.78 13.10 -5.11
N GLY A 220 -30.57 11.79 -5.22
CA GLY A 220 -30.88 11.07 -6.46
C GLY A 220 -29.75 11.06 -7.50
N ASN A 221 -28.53 11.50 -7.17
CA ASN A 221 -27.40 11.53 -8.11
C ASN A 221 -26.52 10.30 -8.00
N VAL A 222 -26.14 9.72 -9.13
CA VAL A 222 -25.18 8.60 -9.17
C VAL A 222 -23.85 9.06 -8.57
N ILE A 223 -23.43 8.40 -7.49
CA ILE A 223 -22.17 8.70 -6.82
C ILE A 223 -21.01 8.35 -7.75
N ASP A 224 -20.06 9.29 -7.95
CA ASP A 224 -18.87 9.12 -8.80
C ASP A 224 -18.07 7.89 -8.36
N ALA A 225 -17.46 7.17 -9.31
CA ALA A 225 -16.84 5.88 -9.06
C ALA A 225 -15.66 5.93 -8.08
N LYS A 226 -15.00 7.09 -7.99
CA LYS A 226 -13.95 7.35 -6.98
C LYS A 226 -14.47 7.36 -5.54
N PHE A 227 -15.78 7.56 -5.34
CA PHE A 227 -16.46 7.52 -4.05
C PHE A 227 -17.25 6.22 -3.84
N HIS A 228 -17.04 5.21 -4.71
CA HIS A 228 -17.67 3.92 -4.49
C HIS A 228 -17.30 3.37 -3.11
N VAL A 229 -18.35 2.90 -2.43
CA VAL A 229 -18.33 2.60 -0.99
C VAL A 229 -17.49 1.37 -0.68
N GLY A 230 -16.99 0.60 -1.66
CA GLY A 230 -16.23 -0.64 -1.40
C GLY A 230 -15.15 -0.51 -0.33
N LYS A 231 -14.27 0.50 -0.43
CA LYS A 231 -13.27 0.76 0.61
C LYS A 231 -13.90 1.13 1.96
N ARG A 232 -14.95 1.95 1.96
CA ARG A 232 -15.67 2.39 3.17
C ARG A 232 -16.46 1.25 3.83
N ASP A 233 -17.09 0.39 3.05
CA ASP A 233 -17.82 -0.79 3.50
C ASP A 233 -16.85 -1.82 4.06
N ALA A 234 -15.74 -2.09 3.36
CA ALA A 234 -14.64 -2.89 3.90
C ALA A 234 -14.15 -2.34 5.24
N TYR A 235 -13.93 -1.02 5.33
CA TYR A 235 -13.53 -0.36 6.56
C TYR A 235 -14.56 -0.54 7.67
N ASN A 236 -15.84 -0.30 7.39
CA ASN A 236 -16.93 -0.46 8.35
C ASN A 236 -17.07 -1.91 8.84
N VAL A 237 -16.91 -2.87 7.94
CA VAL A 237 -16.86 -4.29 8.27
C VAL A 237 -15.70 -4.56 9.22
N MET A 238 -14.47 -4.17 8.85
CA MET A 238 -13.27 -4.34 9.68
C MET A 238 -13.38 -3.66 11.05
N MET A 239 -14.06 -2.52 11.13
CA MET A 239 -14.28 -1.78 12.37
C MET A 239 -15.47 -2.29 13.19
N GLY A 240 -16.16 -3.33 12.73
CA GLY A 240 -17.31 -3.91 13.40
C GLY A 240 -18.58 -3.05 13.34
N LYS A 241 -18.58 -1.92 12.61
CA LYS A 241 -19.74 -1.03 12.46
C LYS A 241 -20.92 -1.75 11.80
N ASP A 242 -20.64 -2.62 10.85
CA ASP A 242 -21.64 -3.43 10.13
C ASP A 242 -21.86 -4.84 10.72
N TYR A 243 -21.15 -5.21 11.78
CA TYR A 243 -21.08 -6.59 12.28
C TYR A 243 -22.25 -6.98 13.22
N SER A 244 -23.06 -6.02 13.64
CA SER A 244 -24.28 -6.19 14.45
C SER A 244 -25.39 -7.04 13.78
N ARG A 245 -25.14 -7.58 12.58
CA ARG A 245 -26.10 -8.28 11.71
C ARG A 245 -26.51 -9.69 12.15
N SER A 246 -25.63 -10.52 12.73
CA SER A 246 -25.94 -11.95 12.96
C SER A 246 -26.23 -12.32 14.43
N SER A 247 -25.85 -11.48 15.40
CA SER A 247 -25.82 -11.91 16.81
C SER A 247 -26.83 -11.23 17.73
N ARG A 248 -27.95 -10.69 17.23
CA ARG A 248 -29.00 -10.17 18.14
C ARG A 248 -29.59 -11.26 19.06
N SER A 249 -29.49 -12.56 18.73
CA SER A 249 -29.93 -13.66 19.62
C SER A 249 -28.86 -14.13 20.62
N SER A 250 -27.57 -13.93 20.35
CA SER A 250 -26.45 -14.51 21.12
C SER A 250 -25.42 -13.49 21.64
N SER A 251 -25.18 -12.35 20.99
CA SER A 251 -24.29 -11.28 21.52
C SER A 251 -25.00 -10.31 22.45
N SER A 252 -26.31 -10.16 22.38
CA SER A 252 -27.06 -9.51 23.47
C SER A 252 -27.01 -10.38 24.72
N ARG A 253 -27.03 -11.72 24.58
CA ARG A 253 -26.76 -12.68 25.67
C ARG A 253 -25.28 -12.80 26.05
N GLY A 254 -24.36 -12.52 25.14
CA GLY A 254 -22.91 -12.58 25.34
C GLY A 254 -22.32 -11.30 25.91
N LEU A 255 -22.82 -10.11 25.54
CA LEU A 255 -22.55 -8.84 26.21
C LEU A 255 -23.35 -8.73 27.51
N ARG A 256 -24.62 -9.20 27.57
CA ARG A 256 -25.29 -9.38 28.88
C ARG A 256 -24.64 -10.46 29.70
N GLY A 257 -24.03 -11.47 29.07
CA GLY A 257 -23.33 -12.58 29.70
C GLY A 257 -22.00 -12.12 30.24
N MET A 258 -21.23 -11.37 29.47
CA MET A 258 -19.96 -10.77 29.84
C MET A 258 -20.17 -9.61 30.81
N ALA A 259 -21.19 -8.77 30.65
CA ALA A 259 -21.59 -7.78 31.66
C ALA A 259 -22.14 -8.43 32.92
N ARG A 260 -22.87 -9.56 32.82
CA ARG A 260 -23.31 -10.36 33.99
C ARG A 260 -22.15 -11.10 34.64
N ASP A 261 -21.16 -11.57 33.89
CA ASP A 261 -19.95 -12.24 34.38
C ASP A 261 -18.98 -11.20 34.97
N LEU A 262 -18.88 -10.00 34.39
CA LEU A 262 -18.20 -8.85 34.97
C LEU A 262 -18.93 -8.42 36.26
N ARG A 263 -20.27 -8.34 36.23
CA ARG A 263 -21.10 -7.99 37.39
C ARG A 263 -21.02 -9.05 38.48
N GLU A 264 -21.02 -10.33 38.14
CA GLU A 264 -20.83 -11.44 39.08
C GLU A 264 -19.39 -11.48 39.60
N ARG A 265 -18.37 -11.17 38.78
CA ARG A 265 -16.97 -11.04 39.25
C ARG A 265 -16.77 -9.82 40.14
N ILE A 266 -17.38 -8.67 39.84
CA ILE A 266 -17.33 -7.46 40.65
C ILE A 266 -18.10 -7.66 41.96
N MET A 267 -19.30 -8.28 41.91
CA MET A 267 -20.07 -8.57 43.12
C MET A 267 -19.48 -9.73 43.94
N ASN A 268 -18.84 -10.74 43.32
CA ASN A 268 -18.15 -11.83 44.05
C ASN A 268 -16.74 -11.43 44.53
N LYS A 269 -16.03 -10.49 43.88
CA LYS A 269 -14.79 -9.86 44.40
C LYS A 269 -15.05 -9.12 45.71
N GLY A 270 -16.27 -8.64 45.93
CA GLY A 270 -16.70 -8.07 47.22
C GLY A 270 -16.71 -9.07 48.39
N ASN A 271 -16.59 -10.38 48.13
CA ASN A 271 -16.71 -11.42 49.16
C ASN A 271 -15.55 -12.44 49.20
N ARG A 272 -14.55 -12.33 48.33
CA ARG A 272 -13.33 -13.14 48.38
C ARG A 272 -12.12 -12.25 48.64
N VAL A 273 -11.70 -12.21 49.90
CA VAL A 273 -10.44 -11.61 50.36
C VAL A 273 -9.29 -12.57 50.02
N ASP A 274 -9.05 -12.82 48.73
CA ASP A 274 -7.80 -13.41 48.27
C ASP A 274 -7.09 -12.31 47.49
N LYS A 275 -6.01 -11.81 48.09
CA LYS A 275 -5.56 -10.43 47.97
C LYS A 275 -4.47 -10.20 46.93
N ASP A 276 -4.08 -11.22 46.17
CA ASP A 276 -2.88 -11.12 45.35
C ASP A 276 -3.15 -11.72 43.95
N GLU A 277 -2.77 -10.96 42.92
CA GLU A 277 -2.42 -11.40 41.54
C GLU A 277 -3.26 -10.96 40.33
N ASN A 278 -4.26 -10.07 40.39
CA ASN A 278 -4.95 -9.67 39.14
C ASN A 278 -5.37 -8.19 39.00
N ASP A 279 -4.47 -7.26 39.35
CA ASP A 279 -4.67 -5.81 39.17
C ASP A 279 -4.53 -5.35 37.70
N ASN A 280 -3.88 -6.14 36.83
CA ASN A 280 -3.62 -5.75 35.43
C ASN A 280 -4.86 -5.73 34.52
N ASP A 281 -5.88 -6.56 34.81
CA ASP A 281 -7.09 -6.64 33.98
C ASP A 281 -8.00 -5.42 34.14
N ASP A 282 -8.07 -4.86 35.35
CA ASP A 282 -8.90 -3.69 35.66
C ASP A 282 -8.28 -2.43 35.03
N GLU A 283 -6.95 -2.32 34.98
CA GLU A 283 -6.24 -1.25 34.27
C GLU A 283 -6.45 -1.33 32.76
N ASN A 284 -6.33 -2.52 32.16
CA ASN A 284 -6.58 -2.73 30.72
C ASN A 284 -8.02 -2.40 30.30
N ASN A 285 -9.00 -2.67 31.16
CA ASN A 285 -10.40 -2.34 30.90
C ASN A 285 -10.68 -0.83 31.03
N SER A 286 -10.06 -0.14 32.00
CA SER A 286 -10.14 1.32 32.10
C SER A 286 -9.51 2.01 30.90
N ILE A 287 -8.34 1.54 30.44
CA ILE A 287 -7.68 2.06 29.23
C ILE A 287 -8.59 1.89 28.00
N LEU A 288 -9.29 0.77 27.86
CA LEU A 288 -10.27 0.58 26.80
C LEU A 288 -11.44 1.56 26.91
N ALA A 289 -12.08 1.63 28.08
CA ALA A 289 -13.26 2.47 28.28
C ALA A 289 -12.95 3.93 27.94
N ARG A 290 -11.78 4.39 28.39
CA ARG A 290 -11.22 5.68 28.01
C ARG A 290 -11.07 5.77 26.50
N ARG A 291 -10.34 4.86 25.86
CA ARG A 291 -10.13 4.94 24.40
C ARG A 291 -11.44 4.93 23.60
N LEU A 292 -12.45 4.20 24.06
CA LEU A 292 -13.76 4.10 23.43
C LEU A 292 -14.54 5.42 23.56
N LEU A 293 -14.49 6.06 24.73
CA LEU A 293 -15.04 7.41 24.94
C LEU A 293 -14.34 8.46 24.07
N GLU A 294 -13.01 8.38 23.95
CA GLU A 294 -12.23 9.30 23.10
C GLU A 294 -12.68 9.22 21.64
N LEU A 295 -12.86 7.99 21.14
CA LEU A 295 -13.34 7.75 19.77
C LEU A 295 -14.76 8.25 19.57
N GLN A 296 -15.67 8.02 20.52
CA GLN A 296 -17.05 8.52 20.45
C GLN A 296 -17.11 10.04 20.48
N LEU A 297 -16.29 10.67 21.33
CA LEU A 297 -16.20 12.13 21.39
C LEU A 297 -15.70 12.70 20.05
N ARG A 298 -14.70 12.05 19.44
CA ARG A 298 -14.18 12.46 18.14
C ARG A 298 -15.20 12.27 17.02
N GLU A 299 -15.95 11.17 17.01
CA GLU A 299 -17.02 10.92 16.04
C GLU A 299 -18.15 11.95 16.19
N ALA A 300 -18.63 12.19 17.42
CA ALA A 300 -19.66 13.20 17.66
C ALA A 300 -19.22 14.63 17.28
N ARG A 301 -17.94 14.97 17.46
CA ARG A 301 -17.37 16.25 16.99
C ARG A 301 -17.28 16.34 15.46
N MET A 302 -16.98 15.23 14.79
CA MET A 302 -17.01 15.17 13.32
C MET A 302 -18.43 15.32 12.79
N ASP A 303 -19.40 14.61 13.37
CA ASP A 303 -20.82 14.72 13.00
C ASP A 303 -21.31 16.17 13.20
N LEU A 304 -20.94 16.80 14.31
CA LEU A 304 -21.27 18.21 14.57
C LEU A 304 -20.65 19.15 13.53
N ALA A 305 -19.38 18.93 13.16
CA ALA A 305 -18.70 19.73 12.15
C ALA A 305 -19.29 19.53 10.74
N GLU A 306 -19.73 18.32 10.42
CA GLU A 306 -20.44 18.02 9.16
C GLU A 306 -21.81 18.72 9.13
N CYS A 307 -22.55 18.68 10.23
CA CYS A 307 -23.83 19.39 10.37
C CYS A 307 -23.64 20.92 10.25
N ASP A 308 -22.62 21.50 10.90
CA ASP A 308 -22.25 22.91 10.77
C ASP A 308 -21.93 23.29 9.31
N TYR A 309 -21.22 22.41 8.59
CA TYR A 309 -20.94 22.60 7.17
C TYR A 309 -22.21 22.56 6.33
N GLN A 310 -23.10 21.58 6.56
CA GLN A 310 -24.36 21.46 5.85
C GLN A 310 -25.23 22.71 6.04
N ILE A 311 -25.36 23.21 7.28
CA ILE A 311 -26.06 24.48 7.59
C ILE A 311 -25.44 25.65 6.83
N ALA A 312 -24.10 25.74 6.78
CA ALA A 312 -23.41 26.80 6.03
C ALA A 312 -23.65 26.73 4.51
N THR A 313 -23.87 25.53 3.97
CA THR A 313 -24.12 25.31 2.53
C THR A 313 -25.60 25.40 2.13
N ALA A 314 -26.53 25.16 3.06
CA ALA A 314 -27.96 25.24 2.82
C ALA A 314 -28.39 26.70 2.57
N ARG A 315 -28.49 27.10 1.30
CA ARG A 315 -28.84 28.47 0.87
C ARG A 315 -30.34 28.77 0.91
N THR A 316 -31.19 27.81 1.26
CA THR A 316 -32.66 27.89 1.21
C THR A 316 -33.28 27.76 2.60
N MET A 317 -34.14 28.71 2.98
CA MET A 317 -34.59 28.90 4.37
C MET A 317 -35.45 27.78 4.96
N ASP A 318 -36.02 26.87 4.15
CA ASP A 318 -36.93 25.83 4.66
C ASP A 318 -36.22 24.57 5.17
N GLU A 319 -34.97 24.30 4.77
CA GLU A 319 -34.18 23.13 5.22
C GLU A 319 -33.25 23.46 6.41
N SER A 320 -33.05 24.74 6.74
CA SER A 320 -32.10 25.10 7.82
C SER A 320 -32.64 24.76 9.20
N TRP A 321 -33.97 24.76 9.39
CA TRP A 321 -34.57 24.57 10.70
C TRP A 321 -34.39 23.13 11.22
N THR A 322 -34.52 22.12 10.36
CA THR A 322 -34.29 20.71 10.74
C THR A 322 -32.81 20.44 11.05
N LEU A 323 -31.89 21.06 10.30
CA LEU A 323 -30.46 20.93 10.54
C LEU A 323 -30.03 21.64 11.84
N GLU A 324 -30.66 22.77 12.19
CA GLU A 324 -30.40 23.45 13.47
C GLU A 324 -30.83 22.60 14.68
N GLU A 325 -31.96 21.89 14.59
CA GLU A 325 -32.39 20.94 15.62
C GLU A 325 -31.41 19.76 15.75
N GLU A 326 -30.99 19.16 14.63
CA GLU A 326 -29.98 18.08 14.61
C GLU A 326 -28.63 18.55 15.20
N ARG A 327 -28.20 19.76 14.85
CA ARG A 327 -27.00 20.39 15.41
C ARG A 327 -27.10 20.54 16.94
N GLU A 328 -28.24 20.98 17.47
CA GLU A 328 -28.44 21.12 18.91
C GLU A 328 -28.39 19.75 19.62
N ILE A 329 -28.98 18.70 19.02
CA ILE A 329 -28.89 17.33 19.53
C ILE A 329 -27.44 16.84 19.56
N LEU A 330 -26.68 17.05 18.48
CA LEU A 330 -25.26 16.68 18.39
C LEU A 330 -24.40 17.47 19.37
N ALA A 331 -24.64 18.76 19.54
CA ALA A 331 -23.92 19.60 20.49
C ALA A 331 -24.17 19.15 21.94
N ASN A 332 -25.42 18.83 22.29
CA ASN A 332 -25.77 18.28 23.60
C ASN A 332 -25.09 16.92 23.84
N ARG A 333 -25.01 16.08 22.80
CA ARG A 333 -24.28 14.80 22.86
C ARG A 333 -22.79 14.98 23.07
N VAL A 334 -22.14 15.92 22.37
CA VAL A 334 -20.72 16.26 22.59
C VAL A 334 -20.51 16.73 24.02
N ALA A 335 -21.32 17.67 24.51
CA ALA A 335 -21.23 18.17 25.88
C ALA A 335 -21.38 17.05 26.92
N SER A 336 -22.34 16.14 26.72
CA SER A 336 -22.52 14.97 27.58
C SER A 336 -21.29 14.05 27.59
N LEU A 337 -20.72 13.73 26.42
CA LEU A 337 -19.51 12.91 26.31
C LEU A 337 -18.28 13.60 26.92
N GLU A 338 -18.15 14.92 26.78
CA GLU A 338 -17.08 15.70 27.44
C GLU A 338 -17.21 15.64 28.96
N THR A 339 -18.42 15.78 29.51
CA THR A 339 -18.62 15.63 30.96
C THR A 339 -18.27 14.22 31.45
N CYS A 340 -18.59 13.18 30.68
CA CYS A 340 -18.22 11.80 31.00
C CYS A 340 -16.70 11.59 30.93
N TRP A 341 -16.04 12.13 29.90
CA TRP A 341 -14.59 12.07 29.75
C TRP A 341 -13.84 12.77 30.88
N MET A 342 -14.34 13.93 31.32
CA MET A 342 -13.76 14.70 32.41
C MET A 342 -13.97 14.01 33.76
N ALA A 343 -15.14 13.38 33.99
CA ALA A 343 -15.40 12.58 35.18
C ALA A 343 -14.46 11.36 35.27
N GLU A 344 -14.31 10.61 34.18
CA GLU A 344 -13.38 9.45 34.09
C GLU A 344 -11.92 9.87 34.28
N SER A 345 -11.56 11.10 33.87
CA SER A 345 -10.22 11.65 34.07
C SER A 345 -9.96 12.16 35.48
N GLN A 346 -10.99 12.42 36.28
CA GLN A 346 -10.90 12.98 37.64
C GLN A 346 -11.08 11.94 38.75
N GLU A 347 -11.85 10.86 38.53
CA GLU A 347 -12.09 9.82 39.53
C GLU A 347 -11.48 8.46 39.12
N ALA A 348 -10.35 8.10 39.73
CA ALA A 348 -9.72 6.79 39.58
C ALA A 348 -10.45 5.66 40.36
N SER A 349 -11.79 5.69 40.42
CA SER A 349 -12.57 4.65 41.10
C SER A 349 -13.13 3.64 40.09
N PRO A 350 -12.71 2.36 40.12
CA PRO A 350 -13.06 1.36 39.08
C PRO A 350 -14.55 0.93 39.07
N GLN A 351 -15.38 1.47 39.97
CA GLN A 351 -16.79 1.07 40.08
C GLN A 351 -17.72 1.91 39.18
N GLN A 352 -17.39 3.17 38.86
CA GLN A 352 -18.24 4.04 38.03
C GLN A 352 -18.11 3.78 36.52
N SER A 353 -16.94 3.36 36.04
CA SER A 353 -16.68 3.10 34.61
C SER A 353 -17.58 2.00 34.03
N SER A 354 -18.02 1.06 34.86
CA SER A 354 -18.93 -0.02 34.46
C SER A 354 -20.36 0.43 34.13
N SER A 355 -20.89 1.47 34.81
CA SER A 355 -22.26 1.95 34.59
C SER A 355 -22.40 2.76 33.29
N LEU A 356 -21.32 3.45 32.89
CA LEU A 356 -21.28 4.26 31.69
C LEU A 356 -21.33 3.41 30.41
N VAL A 357 -20.63 2.27 30.41
CA VAL A 357 -20.68 1.29 29.32
C VAL A 357 -22.08 0.69 29.17
N GLU A 358 -22.78 0.41 30.29
CA GLU A 358 -24.17 -0.05 30.26
C GLU A 358 -25.12 1.00 29.67
N GLN A 359 -24.90 2.28 29.99
CA GLN A 359 -25.71 3.39 29.48
C GLN A 359 -25.52 3.60 27.97
N ILE A 360 -24.27 3.49 27.48
CA ILE A 360 -23.92 3.55 26.04
C ILE A 360 -24.57 2.40 25.27
N LEU A 361 -24.56 1.18 25.83
CA LEU A 361 -25.17 0.01 25.20
C LEU A 361 -26.71 0.10 25.15
N ALA A 362 -27.35 0.73 26.14
CA ALA A 362 -28.79 0.93 26.16
C ALA A 362 -29.28 1.96 25.11
N ASP A 363 -28.51 3.03 24.85
CA ASP A 363 -28.83 4.04 23.84
C ASP A 363 -28.72 3.52 22.40
N TRP A 364 -27.94 2.46 22.18
CA TRP A 364 -27.83 1.81 20.86
C TRP A 364 -29.07 0.99 20.49
N ASP A 365 -29.82 0.48 21.47
CA ASP A 365 -30.98 -0.38 21.23
C ASP A 365 -32.26 0.40 20.83
N THR A 366 -32.30 1.73 21.01
CA THR A 366 -33.49 2.57 20.76
C THR A 366 -33.52 3.23 19.38
N ARG A 367 -32.43 3.18 18.60
CA ARG A 367 -32.33 3.87 17.31
C ARG A 367 -33.11 3.17 16.19
N GLU A 368 -33.65 3.97 15.26
CA GLU A 368 -34.36 3.47 14.08
C GLU A 368 -33.45 2.69 13.14
N GLU A 369 -34.01 1.69 12.44
CA GLU A 369 -33.27 0.83 11.53
C GLU A 369 -32.78 1.61 10.29
N ALA A 370 -31.52 1.39 9.92
CA ALA A 370 -30.84 2.20 8.91
C ALA A 370 -31.52 2.09 7.54
N PRO A 371 -31.69 3.21 6.82
CA PRO A 371 -32.30 3.21 5.49
C PRO A 371 -31.47 2.39 4.49
N TYR A 372 -30.14 2.35 4.67
CA TYR A 372 -29.19 1.55 3.90
C TYR A 372 -28.01 1.10 4.78
N ARG A 373 -27.17 0.18 4.28
CA ARG A 373 -26.02 -0.37 5.01
C ARG A 373 -24.96 0.71 5.23
N GLY A 374 -24.41 0.84 6.43
CA GLY A 374 -23.38 1.82 6.75
C GLY A 374 -23.85 3.27 6.98
N ALA A 375 -25.16 3.53 7.06
CA ALA A 375 -25.68 4.87 7.39
C ALA A 375 -25.28 5.26 8.83
N THR A 376 -24.58 6.39 8.98
CA THR A 376 -24.17 6.94 10.27
C THR A 376 -25.38 7.43 11.06
N GLY A 377 -25.39 7.24 12.38
CA GLY A 377 -26.48 7.69 13.25
C GLY A 377 -27.65 6.71 13.44
N TYR A 378 -27.83 5.72 12.57
CA TYR A 378 -28.95 4.76 12.63
C TYR A 378 -28.57 3.42 13.28
N ALA A 379 -29.57 2.68 13.75
CA ALA A 379 -29.38 1.28 14.14
C ALA A 379 -29.15 0.41 12.89
N PRO A 380 -28.17 -0.47 12.87
CA PRO A 380 -27.85 -1.29 11.71
C PRO A 380 -29.01 -2.23 11.29
N ARG A 381 -29.19 -2.39 9.97
CA ARG A 381 -30.21 -3.27 9.34
C ARG A 381 -30.06 -4.72 9.78
N LYS A 382 -31.16 -5.37 10.19
CA LYS A 382 -31.25 -6.80 10.46
C LYS A 382 -30.97 -7.60 9.18
N GLY A 383 -30.08 -8.58 9.25
CA GLY A 383 -29.86 -9.54 8.16
C GLY A 383 -31.03 -10.53 8.03
N SER A 384 -31.10 -11.23 6.90
CA SER A 384 -31.96 -12.39 6.72
C SER A 384 -31.49 -13.54 7.62
N ASP A 385 -32.41 -14.35 8.15
CA ASP A 385 -32.14 -15.44 9.10
C ASP A 385 -31.24 -16.58 8.55
N ASP A 386 -30.78 -16.52 7.30
CA ASP A 386 -29.90 -17.51 6.66
C ASP A 386 -28.39 -17.28 6.92
N ASP A 387 -28.00 -16.21 7.62
CA ASP A 387 -26.59 -15.87 7.94
C ASP A 387 -26.11 -16.59 9.23
N ASP A 388 -26.14 -17.93 9.23
CA ASP A 388 -25.75 -18.81 10.34
C ASP A 388 -24.22 -18.91 10.57
N ASP A 389 -23.42 -18.11 9.85
CA ASP A 389 -21.96 -18.16 9.90
C ASP A 389 -21.40 -17.37 11.10
N ASN A 390 -21.45 -18.00 12.28
CA ASN A 390 -20.54 -17.74 13.40
C ASN A 390 -19.09 -18.18 13.06
N ALA A 391 -18.58 -17.84 11.86
CA ALA A 391 -17.18 -18.03 11.53
C ALA A 391 -16.36 -17.13 12.44
N ALA A 392 -15.84 -17.70 13.52
CA ALA A 392 -15.00 -16.99 14.44
C ALA A 392 -13.66 -16.73 13.75
N PHE A 393 -13.38 -15.47 13.43
CA PHE A 393 -12.10 -15.07 12.85
C PHE A 393 -10.98 -15.32 13.87
N THR A 394 -9.89 -15.93 13.41
CA THR A 394 -8.70 -16.18 14.25
C THR A 394 -7.73 -15.00 14.20
N SER A 395 -7.82 -14.17 13.16
CA SER A 395 -6.99 -12.98 13.02
C SER A 395 -7.67 -11.89 12.17
N PRO A 396 -7.16 -10.65 12.23
CA PRO A 396 -7.52 -9.61 11.26
C PRO A 396 -7.34 -10.04 9.81
N TYR A 397 -6.32 -10.87 9.52
CA TYR A 397 -6.03 -11.35 8.16
C TYR A 397 -7.09 -12.32 7.65
N ASP A 398 -7.73 -13.11 8.51
CA ASP A 398 -8.91 -13.90 8.11
C ASP A 398 -10.07 -13.00 7.71
N MET A 399 -10.25 -11.90 8.43
CA MET A 399 -11.28 -10.93 8.12
C MET A 399 -10.97 -10.19 6.80
N PHE A 400 -9.71 -9.84 6.55
CA PHE A 400 -9.26 -9.36 5.23
C PHE A 400 -9.55 -10.37 4.13
N ARG A 401 -9.23 -11.65 4.35
CA ARG A 401 -9.54 -12.73 3.39
C ARG A 401 -11.03 -12.79 3.07
N ALA A 402 -11.90 -12.71 4.10
CA ALA A 402 -13.34 -12.68 3.91
C ALA A 402 -13.78 -11.43 3.12
N VAL A 403 -13.30 -10.25 3.48
CA VAL A 403 -13.62 -8.99 2.78
C VAL A 403 -13.17 -9.02 1.31
N ILE A 404 -11.95 -9.51 1.02
CA ILE A 404 -11.44 -9.66 -0.34
C ILE A 404 -12.31 -10.65 -1.13
N LYS A 405 -12.69 -11.76 -0.52
CA LYS A 405 -13.54 -12.78 -1.16
C LYS A 405 -14.95 -12.27 -1.42
N ASP A 406 -15.53 -11.54 -0.48
CA ASP A 406 -16.94 -11.15 -0.53
C ASP A 406 -17.15 -9.87 -1.31
N GLN A 407 -16.35 -8.84 -1.07
CA GLN A 407 -16.49 -7.53 -1.69
C GLN A 407 -15.74 -7.43 -3.01
N LEU A 408 -14.51 -7.93 -3.12
CA LEU A 408 -13.73 -7.86 -4.36
C LEU A 408 -13.96 -9.08 -5.27
N LYS A 409 -14.71 -10.10 -4.80
CA LYS A 409 -14.85 -11.40 -5.46
C LYS A 409 -13.51 -11.93 -5.93
N ALA A 410 -12.50 -11.83 -5.08
CA ALA A 410 -11.13 -12.21 -5.37
C ALA A 410 -10.60 -13.21 -4.35
N GLU A 411 -9.57 -13.96 -4.74
CA GLU A 411 -8.83 -14.85 -3.87
C GLU A 411 -7.34 -14.53 -3.92
N VAL A 412 -6.65 -14.70 -2.80
CA VAL A 412 -5.19 -14.59 -2.74
C VAL A 412 -4.62 -15.90 -3.26
N ILE A 413 -3.86 -15.85 -4.36
CA ILE A 413 -3.23 -17.05 -4.96
C ILE A 413 -1.73 -17.15 -4.68
N GLY A 414 -1.11 -16.05 -4.24
CA GLY A 414 0.32 -16.00 -3.95
C GLY A 414 0.66 -14.90 -2.95
N ALA A 415 1.66 -15.17 -2.10
CA ALA A 415 2.26 -14.19 -1.20
C ALA A 415 3.79 -14.26 -1.37
N VAL A 416 4.42 -13.14 -1.70
CA VAL A 416 5.86 -13.07 -2.02
C VAL A 416 6.51 -11.96 -1.19
N LEU A 417 7.68 -12.24 -0.63
CA LEU A 417 8.59 -11.26 -0.08
C LEU A 417 9.57 -10.80 -1.17
N GLU A 418 9.64 -9.50 -1.39
CA GLU A 418 10.55 -8.91 -2.38
C GLU A 418 11.50 -7.90 -1.75
N ASN A 419 12.63 -7.65 -2.41
CA ASN A 419 13.53 -6.58 -2.03
C ASN A 419 12.97 -5.24 -2.50
N THR A 420 12.74 -4.35 -1.55
CA THR A 420 12.19 -3.02 -1.77
C THR A 420 13.27 -1.96 -1.83
N SER A 421 14.52 -2.30 -1.51
CA SER A 421 15.62 -1.36 -1.54
C SER A 421 16.24 -1.27 -2.93
N PHE A 422 16.52 -0.06 -3.38
CA PHE A 422 17.27 0.20 -4.62
C PHE A 422 18.78 0.24 -4.39
N LEU A 423 19.21 0.42 -3.15
CA LEU A 423 20.61 0.62 -2.83
C LEU A 423 21.33 -0.73 -2.83
N GLU A 424 22.41 -0.83 -3.58
CA GLU A 424 23.21 -2.05 -3.66
C GLU A 424 23.78 -2.40 -2.27
N GLY A 425 23.85 -3.70 -1.98
CA GLY A 425 24.32 -4.20 -0.68
C GLY A 425 23.33 -4.00 0.48
N THR A 426 22.12 -3.49 0.21
CA THR A 426 21.07 -3.36 1.23
C THR A 426 19.86 -4.18 0.83
N THR A 427 19.29 -4.90 1.79
CA THR A 427 18.07 -5.66 1.58
C THR A 427 17.02 -5.17 2.56
N ALA A 428 15.93 -4.64 2.02
CA ALA A 428 14.74 -4.31 2.79
C ALA A 428 13.58 -5.12 2.22
N LEU A 429 12.88 -5.86 3.08
CA LEU A 429 11.83 -6.77 2.64
C LEU A 429 10.48 -6.07 2.67
N GLY A 430 9.74 -6.19 1.56
CA GLY A 430 8.33 -5.82 1.45
C GLY A 430 7.49 -7.03 1.11
N GLY A 431 6.18 -6.88 1.27
CA GLY A 431 5.20 -7.90 0.94
C GLY A 431 4.54 -7.62 -0.39
N VAL A 432 4.15 -8.70 -1.07
CA VAL A 432 3.37 -8.64 -2.30
C VAL A 432 2.34 -9.75 -2.27
N LEU A 433 1.09 -9.41 -2.56
CA LEU A 433 0.03 -10.38 -2.78
C LEU A 433 -0.34 -10.42 -4.25
N VAL A 434 -0.60 -11.62 -4.76
CA VAL A 434 -1.20 -11.80 -6.07
C VAL A 434 -2.64 -12.22 -5.86
N LEU A 435 -3.56 -11.35 -6.27
CA LEU A 435 -4.98 -11.62 -6.22
C LEU A 435 -5.46 -12.13 -7.58
N ARG A 436 -6.34 -13.12 -7.56
CA ARG A 436 -7.06 -13.61 -8.73
C ARG A 436 -8.54 -13.33 -8.54
N ARG A 437 -9.19 -12.72 -9.52
CA ARG A 437 -10.64 -12.55 -9.52
C ARG A 437 -11.30 -13.91 -9.67
N ILE A 438 -12.25 -14.23 -8.80
CA ILE A 438 -12.99 -15.50 -8.81
C ILE A 438 -13.87 -15.51 -10.04
N THR A 439 -13.78 -16.58 -10.86
CA THR A 439 -14.67 -16.77 -12.00
C THR A 439 -16.04 -17.21 -11.52
N ALA A 440 -17.09 -16.49 -11.94
CA ALA A 440 -18.46 -16.84 -11.58
C ALA A 440 -18.79 -18.24 -12.10
N ARG A 441 -19.53 -19.02 -11.31
CA ARG A 441 -20.00 -20.34 -11.73
C ARG A 441 -21.50 -20.26 -12.01
N LYS A 442 -21.91 -20.49 -13.26
CA LYS A 442 -23.32 -20.61 -13.63
C LYS A 442 -23.72 -22.08 -13.54
N SER A 443 -24.65 -22.38 -12.64
CA SER A 443 -25.28 -23.68 -12.57
C SER A 443 -26.43 -23.74 -13.58
N THR A 444 -26.37 -24.70 -14.50
CA THR A 444 -27.42 -24.95 -15.50
C THR A 444 -27.86 -26.40 -15.39
N THR A 445 -29.17 -26.63 -15.25
CA THR A 445 -29.72 -27.99 -15.18
C THR A 445 -29.96 -28.54 -16.58
N ILE A 446 -29.15 -29.50 -17.03
CA ILE A 446 -29.30 -30.18 -18.32
C ILE A 446 -29.67 -31.63 -18.03
N ALA A 447 -30.80 -32.10 -18.58
CA ALA A 447 -31.30 -33.46 -18.40
C ALA A 447 -31.47 -33.90 -16.92
N GLY A 448 -31.85 -32.98 -16.03
CA GLY A 448 -32.04 -33.26 -14.61
C GLY A 448 -30.75 -33.29 -13.77
N GLN A 449 -29.58 -33.08 -14.38
CA GLN A 449 -28.31 -32.90 -13.69
C GLN A 449 -27.92 -31.42 -13.66
N THR A 450 -27.60 -30.89 -12.48
CA THR A 450 -27.09 -29.53 -12.31
C THR A 450 -25.62 -29.50 -12.67
N LEU A 451 -25.27 -28.93 -13.83
CA LEU A 451 -23.89 -28.74 -14.25
C LEU A 451 -23.44 -27.33 -13.86
N SER A 452 -22.30 -27.21 -13.18
CA SER A 452 -21.67 -25.93 -12.84
C SER A 452 -20.60 -25.62 -13.90
N LEU A 453 -20.82 -24.57 -14.69
CA LEU A 453 -19.88 -24.10 -15.71
C LEU A 453 -19.25 -22.79 -15.24
N SER A 454 -17.95 -22.62 -15.46
CA SER A 454 -17.28 -21.33 -15.25
C SER A 454 -17.73 -20.35 -16.32
N ASP A 455 -18.28 -19.22 -15.89
CA ASP A 455 -18.56 -18.09 -16.75
C ASP A 455 -17.39 -17.11 -16.69
N GLU A 456 -16.48 -17.26 -17.64
CA GLU A 456 -15.34 -16.36 -17.79
C GLU A 456 -15.80 -14.95 -18.16
N THR A 457 -16.97 -14.77 -18.78
CA THR A 457 -17.46 -13.46 -19.23
C THR A 457 -18.20 -12.65 -18.18
N GLU A 458 -18.49 -13.23 -17.01
CA GLU A 458 -19.14 -12.51 -15.92
C GLU A 458 -18.18 -11.48 -15.30
N ASP A 459 -18.59 -10.22 -15.32
CA ASP A 459 -17.80 -9.08 -14.87
C ASP A 459 -18.22 -8.58 -13.48
N TYR A 460 -19.21 -9.23 -12.86
CA TYR A 460 -19.89 -8.78 -11.64
C TYR A 460 -20.26 -7.28 -11.66
N GLY A 461 -20.65 -6.78 -12.85
CA GLY A 461 -21.01 -5.38 -13.09
C GLY A 461 -19.84 -4.41 -13.27
N ASN A 462 -18.59 -4.89 -13.27
CA ASN A 462 -17.41 -4.06 -13.53
C ASN A 462 -16.95 -4.18 -14.99
N GLU A 463 -17.41 -3.27 -15.84
CA GLU A 463 -17.14 -3.30 -17.28
C GLU A 463 -15.64 -3.51 -17.60
N GLY A 464 -15.35 -4.57 -18.36
CA GLY A 464 -14.00 -4.88 -18.83
C GLY A 464 -13.13 -5.72 -17.89
N ILE A 465 -13.63 -6.09 -16.71
CA ILE A 465 -12.86 -6.90 -15.75
C ILE A 465 -13.43 -8.31 -15.70
N VAL A 466 -12.58 -9.27 -16.04
CA VAL A 466 -12.99 -10.65 -16.37
C VAL A 466 -12.65 -11.60 -15.24
N GLY A 467 -13.47 -12.62 -15.02
CA GLY A 467 -13.15 -13.69 -14.07
C GLY A 467 -11.80 -14.35 -14.39
N GLY A 468 -10.96 -14.54 -13.39
CA GLY A 468 -9.59 -15.07 -13.56
C GLY A 468 -8.52 -14.01 -13.77
N GLU A 469 -8.88 -12.74 -13.93
CA GLU A 469 -7.90 -11.64 -13.99
C GLU A 469 -7.06 -11.61 -12.71
N THR A 470 -5.75 -11.39 -12.87
CA THR A 470 -4.81 -11.34 -11.74
C THR A 470 -4.15 -9.97 -11.62
N ILE A 471 -4.14 -9.44 -10.40
CA ILE A 471 -3.50 -8.16 -10.04
C ILE A 471 -2.46 -8.38 -8.93
N VAL A 472 -1.43 -7.54 -8.94
CA VAL A 472 -0.40 -7.50 -7.90
C VAL A 472 -0.75 -6.39 -6.93
N VAL A 473 -0.81 -6.71 -5.64
CA VAL A 473 -1.10 -5.77 -4.56
C VAL A 473 0.12 -5.66 -3.68
N GLU A 474 0.64 -4.45 -3.54
CA GLU A 474 1.79 -4.16 -2.68
C GLU A 474 1.34 -4.08 -1.22
N CYS A 475 2.13 -4.63 -0.31
CA CYS A 475 1.87 -4.57 1.12
C CYS A 475 3.19 -4.59 1.92
N ASP A 476 3.10 -4.54 3.24
CA ASP A 476 4.26 -4.74 4.08
C ASP A 476 4.57 -6.25 4.26
N ALA A 477 5.81 -6.57 4.60
CA ALA A 477 6.27 -7.97 4.68
C ALA A 477 5.45 -8.78 5.70
N ASP A 478 5.04 -8.16 6.80
CA ASP A 478 4.20 -8.78 7.81
C ASP A 478 2.76 -9.00 7.35
N GLU A 479 2.20 -8.10 6.53
CA GLU A 479 0.86 -8.29 5.95
C GLU A 479 0.84 -9.43 4.95
N ALA A 480 1.88 -9.56 4.12
CA ALA A 480 2.05 -10.70 3.22
C ALA A 480 2.14 -12.03 4.00
N LEU A 481 2.90 -12.04 5.10
CA LEU A 481 3.00 -13.20 5.98
C LEU A 481 1.66 -13.56 6.63
N GLY A 482 0.96 -12.57 7.20
CA GLY A 482 -0.34 -12.76 7.83
C GLY A 482 -1.40 -13.27 6.85
N MET A 483 -1.43 -12.71 5.65
CA MET A 483 -2.33 -13.17 4.58
C MET A 483 -1.96 -14.55 4.05
N SER A 484 -0.67 -14.89 3.97
CA SER A 484 -0.20 -16.24 3.64
C SER A 484 -0.75 -17.28 4.63
N MET A 485 -0.68 -16.99 5.94
CA MET A 485 -1.25 -17.85 6.98
C MET A 485 -2.77 -17.95 6.86
N ALA A 486 -3.47 -16.82 6.80
CA ALA A 486 -4.94 -16.77 6.74
C ALA A 486 -5.53 -17.44 5.50
N CYS A 487 -4.83 -17.37 4.36
CA CYS A 487 -5.26 -17.98 3.10
C CYS A 487 -4.75 -19.41 2.90
N GLY A 488 -3.78 -19.87 3.71
CA GLY A 488 -3.12 -21.16 3.49
C GLY A 488 -2.29 -21.20 2.19
N VAL A 489 -1.74 -20.07 1.78
CA VAL A 489 -0.95 -19.92 0.55
C VAL A 489 0.52 -19.87 0.93
N PRO A 490 1.44 -20.57 0.22
CA PRO A 490 2.86 -20.54 0.58
C PRO A 490 3.42 -19.11 0.47
N LEU A 491 4.08 -18.65 1.52
CA LEU A 491 4.91 -17.46 1.46
C LEU A 491 6.19 -17.80 0.69
N GLN A 492 6.57 -16.97 -0.26
CA GLN A 492 7.74 -17.23 -1.10
C GLN A 492 8.71 -16.04 -1.10
N VAL A 493 9.97 -16.27 -1.41
CA VAL A 493 10.99 -15.23 -1.60
C VAL A 493 11.85 -15.55 -2.82
N GLU A 494 12.39 -14.56 -3.51
CA GLU A 494 13.37 -14.80 -4.57
C GLU A 494 14.61 -15.52 -4.01
N GLN A 495 15.10 -16.53 -4.73
CA GLN A 495 16.30 -17.28 -4.36
C GLN A 495 17.51 -16.36 -4.13
N GLY A 496 17.71 -15.36 -4.98
CA GLY A 496 18.82 -14.41 -4.81
C GLY A 496 18.70 -13.54 -3.56
N ILE A 497 17.50 -13.30 -3.03
CA ILE A 497 17.30 -12.63 -1.74
C ILE A 497 17.61 -13.60 -0.61
N TRP A 498 17.08 -14.83 -0.69
CA TRP A 498 17.34 -15.88 0.29
C TRP A 498 18.85 -16.15 0.47
N GLU A 499 19.58 -16.33 -0.62
CA GLU A 499 21.02 -16.62 -0.59
C GLU A 499 21.84 -15.46 -0.01
N ARG A 500 21.42 -14.21 -0.25
CA ARG A 500 22.14 -13.02 0.24
C ARG A 500 21.78 -12.59 1.66
N SER A 501 20.58 -12.93 2.13
CA SER A 501 20.02 -12.38 3.37
C SER A 501 19.67 -13.44 4.43
N SER A 502 19.78 -14.73 4.11
CA SER A 502 19.63 -15.78 5.12
C SER A 502 20.81 -15.77 6.09
N ILE A 503 20.52 -15.96 7.37
CA ILE A 503 21.49 -16.03 8.45
C ILE A 503 21.27 -17.29 9.27
N MET A 504 22.31 -17.79 9.92
CA MET A 504 22.18 -18.99 10.76
C MET A 504 21.53 -18.63 12.10
N VAL A 505 20.47 -19.34 12.44
CA VAL A 505 19.75 -19.23 13.72
C VAL A 505 19.74 -20.57 14.44
N GLN A 506 19.61 -20.50 15.76
CA GLN A 506 19.54 -21.66 16.64
C GLN A 506 18.36 -21.50 17.60
N ALA A 507 17.54 -22.55 17.71
CA ALA A 507 16.38 -22.56 18.60
C ALA A 507 16.86 -22.53 20.07
N LYS A 508 16.20 -21.71 20.88
CA LYS A 508 16.39 -21.70 22.33
C LYS A 508 15.57 -22.84 22.94
N GLN A 509 16.07 -23.45 24.01
CA GLN A 509 15.29 -24.44 24.75
C GLN A 509 14.04 -23.78 25.33
N GLN A 510 12.88 -24.24 24.87
CA GLN A 510 11.60 -23.66 25.22
C GLN A 510 11.14 -24.16 26.59
N THR A 511 10.69 -23.25 27.46
CA THR A 511 10.21 -23.59 28.81
C THR A 511 8.70 -23.84 28.88
N SER A 512 7.94 -23.41 27.87
CA SER A 512 6.47 -23.50 27.85
C SER A 512 5.97 -23.98 26.48
N SER A 513 4.94 -24.83 26.42
CA SER A 513 4.47 -25.45 25.17
C SER A 513 3.60 -24.54 24.28
N ASN A 514 3.21 -23.36 24.77
CA ASN A 514 2.24 -22.48 24.09
C ASN A 514 2.86 -21.18 23.55
N GLU A 515 4.13 -20.91 23.83
CA GLU A 515 4.82 -19.72 23.32
C GLU A 515 5.40 -19.98 21.92
N LEU A 516 5.67 -18.93 21.16
CA LEU A 516 6.45 -19.04 19.94
C LEU A 516 7.87 -19.51 20.28
N ILE A 517 8.44 -20.38 19.44
CA ILE A 517 9.84 -20.80 19.60
C ILE A 517 10.71 -19.54 19.51
N GLU A 518 11.49 -19.30 20.57
CA GLU A 518 12.48 -18.23 20.60
C GLU A 518 13.75 -18.70 19.92
N TRP A 519 14.27 -17.91 18.99
CA TRP A 519 15.50 -18.19 18.26
C TRP A 519 16.56 -17.15 18.62
N HIS A 520 17.83 -17.55 18.60
CA HIS A 520 18.96 -16.63 18.67
C HIS A 520 19.81 -16.74 17.41
N THR A 521 20.40 -15.63 16.99
CA THR A 521 21.35 -15.64 15.88
C THR A 521 22.68 -16.24 16.33
N VAL A 522 23.25 -17.11 15.50
CA VAL A 522 24.55 -17.76 15.79
C VAL A 522 25.69 -16.75 15.72
N ASP A 523 25.55 -15.74 14.86
CA ASP A 523 26.51 -14.63 14.74
C ASP A 523 25.94 -13.38 15.43
N PRO A 524 26.46 -13.00 16.61
CA PRO A 524 25.99 -11.85 17.37
C PRO A 524 26.47 -10.50 16.79
N GLU A 525 27.39 -10.49 15.82
CA GLU A 525 27.86 -9.26 15.17
C GLU A 525 26.90 -8.74 14.09
N LEU A 526 25.98 -9.60 13.63
CA LEU A 526 24.89 -9.20 12.74
C LEU A 526 23.90 -8.31 13.50
N SER A 527 24.01 -7.00 13.26
CA SER A 527 23.06 -6.01 13.77
C SER A 527 22.10 -5.55 12.68
N LEU A 528 20.87 -5.25 13.08
CA LEU A 528 19.90 -4.60 12.19
C LEU A 528 20.34 -3.15 11.98
N LEU A 529 20.54 -2.78 10.71
CA LEU A 529 20.81 -1.40 10.32
C LEU A 529 19.53 -0.74 9.83
N VAL A 530 19.26 0.49 10.29
CA VAL A 530 18.19 1.31 9.74
C VAL A 530 18.63 1.87 8.39
N GLU A 531 17.76 1.86 7.37
CA GLU A 531 18.03 2.45 6.06
C GLU A 531 18.49 3.92 6.18
N GLY A 532 19.67 4.21 5.60
CA GLY A 532 20.29 5.55 5.59
C GLY A 532 21.29 5.83 6.71
N GLN A 533 21.57 4.89 7.63
CA GLN A 533 22.60 5.08 8.67
C GLN A 533 23.99 4.54 8.33
N ALA A 534 24.11 3.68 7.32
CA ALA A 534 25.42 3.21 6.90
C ALA A 534 26.07 4.29 6.04
N GLY A 535 27.07 4.98 6.58
CA GLY A 535 28.05 5.65 5.73
C GLY A 535 28.72 4.62 4.83
N ASN A 536 29.19 5.05 3.66
CA ASN A 536 29.87 4.24 2.63
C ASN A 536 31.20 3.58 3.10
N GLU A 537 31.44 3.48 4.40
CA GLU A 537 32.68 2.97 4.96
C GLU A 537 32.70 1.44 4.88
N SER A 538 33.19 0.96 3.73
CA SER A 538 33.65 -0.41 3.46
C SER A 538 32.59 -1.51 3.46
N ALA A 539 31.79 -1.55 2.39
CA ALA A 539 31.16 -2.79 1.92
C ALA A 539 32.24 -3.78 1.44
N THR A 540 32.98 -4.38 2.38
CA THR A 540 33.81 -5.55 2.10
C THR A 540 32.98 -6.80 2.38
N GLU A 541 32.45 -7.38 1.30
CA GLU A 541 32.08 -8.81 1.10
C GLU A 541 31.17 -9.54 2.10
N ARG A 542 30.74 -8.94 3.22
CA ARG A 542 29.89 -9.60 4.21
C ARG A 542 28.40 -9.33 3.95
N VAL A 543 27.63 -10.40 4.16
CA VAL A 543 26.17 -10.53 4.18
C VAL A 543 25.46 -9.18 4.31
N ALA A 544 24.69 -8.80 3.28
CA ALA A 544 23.97 -7.54 3.23
C ALA A 544 23.10 -7.41 4.49
N PRO A 545 23.37 -6.45 5.39
CA PRO A 545 22.62 -6.32 6.64
C PRO A 545 21.15 -6.05 6.29
N LEU A 546 20.26 -6.89 6.83
CA LEU A 546 18.81 -6.73 6.73
C LEU A 546 18.42 -5.37 7.31
N ARG A 547 17.66 -4.59 6.53
CA ARG A 547 17.22 -3.26 6.93
C ARG A 547 15.70 -3.17 6.98
N ARG A 548 15.21 -2.29 7.87
CA ARG A 548 13.80 -1.88 7.86
C ARG A 548 13.58 -0.89 6.71
N PRO A 549 12.62 -1.13 5.81
CA PRO A 549 12.28 -0.15 4.79
C PRO A 549 11.83 1.17 5.43
N ARG A 550 12.37 2.30 4.95
CA ARG A 550 11.94 3.65 5.35
C ARG A 550 10.45 3.90 5.11
N SER A 551 9.82 3.12 4.23
CA SER A 551 8.40 3.25 3.87
C SER A 551 7.40 2.95 5.01
N THR A 552 7.86 2.75 6.23
CA THR A 552 7.03 2.34 7.37
C THR A 552 7.08 3.35 8.51
N THR A 553 7.30 4.64 8.21
CA THR A 553 6.88 5.68 9.15
C THR A 553 5.35 5.68 9.15
N SER A 554 4.78 4.70 9.85
CA SER A 554 3.46 4.83 10.42
C SER A 554 3.33 6.24 10.98
N LEU A 555 2.21 6.92 10.75
CA LEU A 555 1.85 8.17 11.42
C LEU A 555 2.26 8.18 12.91
N PHE A 556 2.27 7.02 13.58
CA PHE A 556 2.77 6.86 14.95
C PHE A 556 4.27 7.13 15.14
N ASP A 557 5.17 6.73 14.24
CA ASP A 557 6.62 7.02 14.37
C ASP A 557 6.90 8.53 14.16
N ALA A 558 6.13 9.21 13.30
CA ALA A 558 6.21 10.65 13.09
C ALA A 558 5.65 11.46 14.28
N VAL A 559 4.58 10.96 14.91
CA VAL A 559 3.97 11.58 16.11
C VAL A 559 4.83 11.35 17.36
N VAL A 560 5.45 10.19 17.51
CA VAL A 560 6.27 9.85 18.69
C VAL A 560 7.68 10.43 18.59
N ARG A 561 8.19 10.65 17.38
CA ARG A 561 9.47 11.33 17.16
C ARG A 561 9.31 12.43 16.12
N PRO A 562 8.98 13.67 16.52
CA PRO A 562 9.17 14.80 15.63
C PRO A 562 10.66 14.82 15.25
N GLN A 563 10.98 14.47 14.00
CA GLN A 563 12.30 14.75 13.48
C GLN A 563 12.47 16.26 13.62
N GLN A 564 13.48 16.68 14.37
CA GLN A 564 13.86 18.08 14.42
C GLN A 564 14.22 18.46 12.98
N ALA A 565 13.27 19.05 12.25
CA ALA A 565 13.48 19.57 10.92
C ALA A 565 14.68 20.52 11.03
N THR A 566 15.82 20.07 10.54
CA THR A 566 17.04 20.85 10.50
C THR A 566 16.76 21.99 9.54
N THR A 567 16.52 23.18 10.11
CA THR A 567 16.34 24.48 9.46
C THR A 567 15.26 24.52 8.37
N ASN A 568 14.14 25.16 8.71
CA ASN A 568 13.09 25.62 7.79
C ASN A 568 13.63 26.67 6.78
N ASP A 569 14.59 26.32 5.94
CA ASP A 569 14.65 26.98 4.64
C ASP A 569 13.42 26.47 3.89
N LEU A 570 12.38 27.30 3.86
CA LEU A 570 11.10 27.03 3.18
C LEU A 570 11.27 26.64 1.70
N PHE A 571 12.46 26.84 1.15
CA PHE A 571 12.81 26.51 -0.23
C PHE A 571 14.20 25.85 -0.24
N PRO A 572 14.29 24.53 -0.48
CA PRO A 572 15.58 23.88 -0.71
C PRO A 572 16.25 24.54 -1.91
N THR A 573 17.42 25.15 -1.70
CA THR A 573 18.27 25.65 -2.78
C THR A 573 19.07 24.53 -3.45
N ASP A 574 19.02 23.33 -2.87
CA ASP A 574 19.69 22.14 -3.36
C ASP A 574 18.95 21.56 -4.57
N ASN A 575 19.28 22.10 -5.74
CA ASN A 575 18.96 21.48 -7.04
C ASN A 575 20.19 20.69 -7.51
N PRO A 576 20.30 19.39 -7.16
CA PRO A 576 21.47 18.59 -7.50
C PRO A 576 21.59 18.31 -9.00
N ILE A 577 20.50 18.45 -9.76
CA ILE A 577 20.46 18.17 -11.20
C ILE A 577 20.34 19.48 -11.95
N GLN A 578 21.38 19.85 -12.70
CA GLN A 578 21.48 21.14 -13.39
C GLN A 578 21.20 21.06 -14.89
N SER A 579 21.27 19.86 -15.48
CA SER A 579 21.09 19.67 -16.93
C SER A 579 20.30 18.39 -17.25
N LEU A 580 19.66 18.36 -18.43
CA LEU A 580 18.96 17.17 -18.92
C LEU A 580 19.92 15.99 -19.13
N ASN A 581 21.13 16.27 -19.61
CA ASN A 581 22.17 15.26 -19.81
C ASN A 581 22.63 14.62 -18.48
N GLU A 582 22.62 15.38 -17.39
CA GLU A 582 22.92 14.85 -16.06
C GLU A 582 21.82 13.90 -15.60
N LEU A 583 20.55 14.28 -15.73
CA LEU A 583 19.39 13.42 -15.43
C LEU A 583 19.43 12.07 -16.17
N ASP A 584 19.82 12.09 -17.45
CA ASP A 584 19.93 10.87 -18.27
C ASP A 584 21.09 9.97 -17.87
N ARG A 585 22.15 10.54 -17.29
CA ARG A 585 23.33 9.78 -16.82
C ARG A 585 23.11 9.12 -15.47
N LEU A 586 22.13 9.60 -14.69
CA LEU A 586 21.83 9.03 -13.38
C LEU A 586 21.28 7.62 -13.51
N THR A 587 21.93 6.68 -12.83
CA THR A 587 21.39 5.33 -12.64
C THR A 587 20.13 5.39 -11.76
N ASN A 588 19.32 4.33 -11.76
CA ASN A 588 18.17 4.24 -10.85
C ASN A 588 18.58 4.38 -9.37
N GLU A 589 19.75 3.86 -9.00
CA GLU A 589 20.28 4.01 -7.66
C GLU A 589 20.64 5.47 -7.36
N ASP A 590 21.31 6.16 -8.30
CA ASP A 590 21.66 7.57 -8.14
C ASP A 590 20.41 8.44 -8.05
N ARG A 591 19.38 8.18 -8.87
CA ARG A 591 18.09 8.88 -8.79
C ARG A 591 17.45 8.73 -7.42
N VAL A 592 17.49 7.52 -6.85
CA VAL A 592 16.98 7.25 -5.50
C VAL A 592 17.81 7.95 -4.43
N ARG A 593 19.14 7.96 -4.55
CA ARG A 593 20.02 8.70 -3.64
C ARG A 593 19.75 10.19 -3.70
N THR A 594 19.55 10.73 -4.91
CA THR A 594 19.18 12.13 -5.14
C THR A 594 17.84 12.45 -4.45
N LEU A 595 16.80 11.64 -4.69
CA LEU A 595 15.50 11.80 -4.03
C LEU A 595 15.61 11.74 -2.50
N MET A 596 16.40 10.79 -1.97
CA MET A 596 16.59 10.64 -0.52
C MET A 596 17.47 11.73 0.11
N SER A 597 18.29 12.42 -0.70
CA SER A 597 19.13 13.54 -0.26
C SER A 597 18.38 14.87 -0.23
N MET A 598 17.31 14.98 -1.01
CA MET A 598 16.46 16.16 -1.10
C MET A 598 15.61 16.31 0.18
N SER A 599 15.66 17.49 0.81
CA SER A 599 14.94 17.76 2.07
C SER A 599 13.42 17.88 1.90
N ASN A 600 12.95 18.21 0.69
CA ASN A 600 11.53 18.33 0.32
C ASN A 600 10.89 17.01 -0.12
N PHE A 601 11.65 15.92 -0.24
CA PHE A 601 11.08 14.63 -0.61
C PHE A 601 10.47 13.93 0.61
N GLU A 602 9.16 14.06 0.77
CA GLU A 602 8.38 13.35 1.80
C GLU A 602 7.69 12.07 1.27
N GLY A 603 7.91 11.74 0.00
CA GLY A 603 7.25 10.63 -0.68
C GLY A 603 7.81 9.24 -0.38
N ARG A 604 7.03 8.20 -0.69
CA ARG A 604 7.50 6.81 -0.76
C ARG A 604 8.15 6.58 -2.12
N LEU A 605 9.30 5.90 -2.14
CA LEU A 605 9.88 5.42 -3.39
C LEU A 605 9.01 4.29 -3.99
N PRO A 606 8.85 4.24 -5.33
CA PRO A 606 8.18 3.12 -5.99
C PRO A 606 8.94 1.82 -5.71
N ARG A 607 8.30 0.66 -5.80
CA ARG A 607 9.04 -0.62 -5.66
C ARG A 607 10.01 -0.82 -6.84
N PRO A 608 11.16 -1.48 -6.65
CA PRO A 608 12.07 -1.81 -7.75
C PRO A 608 11.39 -2.57 -8.90
N ARG A 609 10.39 -3.41 -8.61
CA ARG A 609 9.55 -4.05 -9.63
C ARG A 609 8.79 -3.02 -10.48
N ALA A 610 8.14 -2.04 -9.87
CA ALA A 610 7.37 -1.01 -10.58
C ALA A 610 8.28 -0.19 -11.51
N VAL A 611 9.50 0.10 -11.07
CA VAL A 611 10.53 0.78 -11.90
C VAL A 611 10.91 -0.09 -13.10
N ARG A 612 11.24 -1.38 -12.90
CA ARG A 612 11.55 -2.33 -13.98
C ARG A 612 10.40 -2.47 -14.99
N GLN A 613 9.16 -2.48 -14.52
CA GLN A 613 7.98 -2.54 -15.39
C GLN A 613 7.81 -1.25 -16.20
N SER A 614 8.05 -0.08 -15.59
CA SER A 614 8.00 1.20 -16.29
C SER A 614 9.08 1.38 -17.36
N GLU A 615 10.22 0.68 -17.23
CA GLU A 615 11.26 0.65 -18.27
C GLU A 615 10.85 -0.21 -19.47
N GLN A 616 9.97 -1.19 -19.27
CA GLN A 616 9.48 -2.07 -20.33
C GLN A 616 8.31 -1.45 -21.10
N SER A 617 7.55 -0.53 -20.50
CA SER A 617 6.48 0.20 -21.17
C SER A 617 7.06 1.30 -22.07
N ASN A 618 7.17 1.02 -23.36
CA ASN A 618 7.62 1.99 -24.37
C ASN A 618 6.78 3.28 -24.30
N GLY A 619 7.41 4.41 -23.92
CA GLY A 619 6.81 5.75 -23.93
C GLY A 619 6.25 6.20 -22.58
N GLU A 620 6.13 5.31 -21.60
CA GLU A 620 5.80 5.75 -20.25
C GLU A 620 7.04 6.28 -19.53
N MET A 621 6.82 7.35 -18.78
CA MET A 621 7.84 7.92 -17.91
C MET A 621 8.18 6.94 -16.79
N ASN A 622 9.48 6.72 -16.55
CA ASN A 622 9.98 5.89 -15.45
C ASN A 622 9.36 6.38 -14.13
N ALA A 623 8.92 5.44 -13.28
CA ALA A 623 8.27 5.76 -12.00
C ALA A 623 9.15 6.64 -11.08
N LEU A 624 10.47 6.48 -11.12
CA LEU A 624 11.39 7.35 -10.37
C LEU A 624 11.45 8.76 -10.94
N ASP A 625 11.47 8.89 -12.27
CA ASP A 625 11.46 10.20 -12.92
C ASP A 625 10.18 10.95 -12.57
N ARG A 626 9.02 10.27 -12.48
CA ARG A 626 7.75 10.92 -12.11
C ARG A 626 7.82 11.61 -10.75
N LEU A 627 8.60 11.07 -9.81
CA LEU A 627 8.83 11.68 -8.50
C LEU A 627 9.92 12.75 -8.53
N LEU A 628 10.95 12.55 -9.34
CA LEU A 628 12.12 13.41 -9.38
C LEU A 628 11.86 14.70 -10.17
N ILE A 629 11.16 14.63 -11.30
CA ILE A 629 10.93 15.79 -12.19
C ILE A 629 10.26 16.98 -11.50
N PRO A 630 9.20 16.82 -10.69
CA PRO A 630 8.62 17.92 -9.94
C PRO A 630 9.60 18.63 -9.00
N LEU A 631 10.66 17.94 -8.58
CA LEU A 631 11.65 18.43 -7.62
C LEU A 631 12.91 19.01 -8.30
N ILE A 632 13.04 18.90 -9.62
CA ILE A 632 14.15 19.46 -10.39
C ILE A 632 13.83 20.90 -10.82
N ASP A 633 14.88 21.71 -11.05
CA ASP A 633 14.80 23.02 -11.68
C ASP A 633 13.92 23.02 -12.94
N GLU A 634 13.07 24.05 -13.04
CA GLU A 634 12.09 24.21 -14.12
C GLU A 634 12.70 24.07 -15.52
N SER A 635 13.92 24.60 -15.73
CA SER A 635 14.57 24.55 -17.05
C SER A 635 14.77 23.10 -17.53
N VAL A 636 15.32 22.25 -16.66
CA VAL A 636 15.56 20.83 -16.97
C VAL A 636 14.25 20.06 -17.10
N ARG A 637 13.29 20.31 -16.20
CA ARG A 637 11.95 19.71 -16.27
C ARG A 637 11.25 20.04 -17.59
N ARG A 638 11.37 21.27 -18.07
CA ARG A 638 10.77 21.68 -19.35
C ARG A 638 11.47 21.05 -20.54
N ASP A 639 12.80 21.02 -20.55
CA ASP A 639 13.57 20.35 -21.60
C ASP A 639 13.22 18.85 -21.67
N TYR A 640 13.00 18.23 -20.52
CA TYR A 640 12.49 16.86 -20.44
C TYR A 640 11.12 16.72 -21.11
N TYR A 641 10.14 17.60 -20.78
CA TYR A 641 8.80 17.52 -21.39
C TYR A 641 8.81 17.81 -22.90
N ILE A 642 9.65 18.73 -23.37
CA ILE A 642 9.85 18.97 -24.81
C ILE A 642 10.34 17.69 -25.47
N ARG A 643 11.37 17.04 -24.90
CA ARG A 643 11.90 15.77 -25.42
C ARG A 643 10.84 14.67 -25.41
N GLN A 644 10.06 14.56 -24.34
CA GLN A 644 9.00 13.54 -24.23
C GLN A 644 7.87 13.77 -25.24
N ALA A 645 7.45 15.02 -25.43
CA ALA A 645 6.45 15.38 -26.45
C ALA A 645 6.94 15.02 -27.85
N VAL A 646 8.20 15.33 -28.18
CA VAL A 646 8.82 14.94 -29.45
C VAL A 646 8.90 13.42 -29.61
N GLN A 647 9.28 12.67 -28.56
CA GLN A 647 9.33 11.21 -28.58
C GLN A 647 7.94 10.57 -28.78
N ASN A 648 6.92 11.18 -28.19
CA ASN A 648 5.52 10.75 -28.34
C ASN A 648 4.91 11.17 -29.69
N GLY A 649 5.61 12.00 -30.48
CA GLY A 649 5.12 12.52 -31.76
C GLY A 649 4.16 13.72 -31.63
N ASP A 650 4.03 14.29 -30.43
CA ASP A 650 3.20 15.47 -30.16
C ASP A 650 4.01 16.76 -30.42
N LEU A 651 4.14 17.10 -31.71
CA LEU A 651 4.90 18.27 -32.15
C LEU A 651 4.23 19.60 -31.74
N GLU A 652 2.91 19.62 -31.60
CA GLU A 652 2.16 20.82 -31.19
C GLU A 652 2.48 21.17 -29.73
N LEU A 653 2.44 20.17 -28.84
CA LEU A 653 2.82 20.36 -27.44
C LEU A 653 4.29 20.77 -27.31
N ALA A 654 5.19 20.15 -28.08
CA ALA A 654 6.61 20.53 -28.10
C ALA A 654 6.81 21.99 -28.51
N GLN A 655 6.16 22.44 -29.59
CA GLN A 655 6.24 23.83 -30.06
C GLN A 655 5.62 24.80 -29.04
N GLN A 656 4.50 24.42 -28.40
CA GLN A 656 3.91 25.22 -27.34
C GLN A 656 4.89 25.39 -26.18
N LEU A 657 5.51 24.30 -25.73
CA LEU A 657 6.49 24.31 -24.65
C LEU A 657 7.73 25.13 -25.02
N GLU A 658 8.22 25.06 -26.26
CA GLU A 658 9.32 25.89 -26.76
C GLU A 658 8.98 27.38 -26.80
N SER A 659 7.79 27.73 -27.29
CA SER A 659 7.35 29.13 -27.40
C SER A 659 7.14 29.81 -26.05
N SER A 660 6.86 29.03 -25.02
CA SER A 660 6.61 29.52 -23.66
C SER A 660 7.83 29.37 -22.74
N LYS A 661 9.04 29.14 -23.30
CA LYS A 661 10.29 29.07 -22.53
C LYS A 661 10.50 30.34 -21.69
N SER A 662 10.96 30.12 -20.48
CA SER A 662 11.18 31.17 -19.50
C SER A 662 12.40 32.02 -19.86
N MET A 663 12.42 33.29 -19.46
CA MET A 663 13.57 34.17 -19.77
C MET A 663 14.85 33.65 -19.10
N ARG A 664 14.71 33.07 -17.91
CA ARG A 664 15.79 32.38 -17.20
C ARG A 664 16.34 31.20 -18.01
N GLN A 665 15.47 30.36 -18.57
CA GLN A 665 15.87 29.21 -19.38
C GLN A 665 16.57 29.65 -20.68
N ILE A 666 16.03 30.67 -21.36
CA ILE A 666 16.65 31.23 -22.56
C ILE A 666 18.06 31.76 -22.24
N ALA A 667 18.26 32.41 -21.09
CA ALA A 667 19.57 32.87 -20.64
C ALA A 667 20.52 31.68 -20.37
N LYS A 668 20.06 30.63 -19.66
CA LYS A 668 20.86 29.41 -19.42
C LYS A 668 21.28 28.72 -20.72
N GLU A 669 20.36 28.52 -21.67
CA GLU A 669 20.68 27.92 -22.97
C GLU A 669 21.70 28.74 -23.76
N LYS A 670 21.61 30.07 -23.71
CA LYS A 670 22.58 30.95 -24.37
C LYS A 670 23.95 30.88 -23.68
N ALA A 671 23.98 30.77 -22.35
CA ALA A 671 25.21 30.57 -21.61
C ALA A 671 25.89 29.25 -22.01
N GLU A 672 25.14 28.15 -22.09
CA GLU A 672 25.65 26.84 -22.49
C GLU A 672 26.17 26.85 -23.93
N ARG A 673 25.42 27.41 -24.89
CA ARG A 673 25.90 27.57 -26.27
C ARG A 673 27.18 28.41 -26.37
N ALA A 674 27.31 29.46 -25.57
CA ALA A 674 28.53 30.26 -25.52
C ALA A 674 29.73 29.49 -24.94
N LYS A 675 29.49 28.62 -23.93
CA LYS A 675 30.52 27.70 -23.41
C LYS A 675 30.98 26.71 -24.47
N GLU A 676 30.04 26.10 -25.20
CA GLU A 676 30.35 25.17 -26.29
C GLU A 676 31.12 25.85 -27.44
N ALA A 677 30.82 27.12 -27.73
CA ALA A 677 31.53 27.93 -28.71
C ALA A 677 32.92 28.40 -28.23
N GLY A 678 33.24 28.25 -26.95
CA GLY A 678 34.51 28.71 -26.36
C GLY A 678 34.57 30.21 -26.08
N GLU A 679 33.43 30.87 -25.85
CA GLU A 679 33.30 32.29 -25.54
C GLU A 679 32.97 32.52 -24.04
N PRO A 680 33.95 32.47 -23.12
CA PRO A 680 33.69 32.48 -21.68
C PRO A 680 33.07 33.79 -21.17
N ASP A 681 33.43 34.93 -21.76
CA ASP A 681 32.89 36.25 -21.35
C ASP A 681 31.38 36.36 -21.64
N VAL A 682 30.96 35.78 -22.78
CA VAL A 682 29.55 35.77 -23.19
C VAL A 682 28.77 34.79 -22.31
N ALA A 683 29.36 33.63 -21.99
CA ALA A 683 28.77 32.67 -21.07
C ALA A 683 28.55 33.28 -19.67
N GLU A 684 29.56 33.93 -19.10
CA GLU A 684 29.48 34.57 -17.78
C GLU A 684 28.40 35.68 -17.75
N TYR A 685 28.26 36.44 -18.84
CA TYR A 685 27.20 37.44 -18.96
C TYR A 685 25.80 36.81 -18.89
N TRP A 686 25.56 35.74 -19.64
CA TRP A 686 24.25 35.06 -19.65
C TRP A 686 23.97 34.31 -18.34
N GLU A 687 24.99 33.78 -17.66
CA GLU A 687 24.86 33.22 -16.31
C GLU A 687 24.40 34.29 -15.32
N LYS A 688 25.02 35.47 -15.33
CA LYS A 688 24.61 36.60 -14.49
C LYS A 688 23.18 37.06 -14.77
N GLU A 689 22.75 37.01 -16.02
CA GLU A 689 21.36 37.34 -16.39
C GLU A 689 20.39 36.23 -15.95
N ALA A 690 20.77 34.95 -16.02
CA ALA A 690 19.98 33.84 -15.48
C ALA A 690 19.82 33.94 -13.95
N ASP A 691 20.90 34.30 -13.23
CA ASP A 691 20.87 34.57 -11.79
C ASP A 691 20.05 35.81 -11.44
N LEU A 692 20.05 36.82 -12.31
CA LEU A 692 19.15 37.97 -12.18
C LEU A 692 17.70 37.50 -12.22
N TYR A 693 17.29 36.77 -13.26
CA TYR A 693 15.92 36.27 -13.40
C TYR A 693 15.51 35.35 -12.25
N ALA A 694 16.43 34.50 -11.76
CA ALA A 694 16.19 33.69 -10.57
C ALA A 694 15.88 34.56 -9.33
N SER A 695 16.66 35.64 -9.13
CA SER A 695 16.48 36.55 -7.98
C SER A 695 15.24 37.45 -8.05
N LEU A 696 14.63 37.59 -9.22
CA LEU A 696 13.39 38.34 -9.39
C LEU A 696 12.16 37.56 -8.93
N ARG A 697 12.25 36.22 -8.89
CA ARG A 697 11.14 35.36 -8.49
C ARG A 697 10.83 35.51 -7.02
N ALA A 698 9.54 35.61 -6.72
CA ALA A 698 9.05 35.52 -5.34
C ALA A 698 9.14 34.10 -4.78
N ASP A 699 8.87 33.10 -5.62
CA ASP A 699 8.97 31.67 -5.31
C ASP A 699 9.81 30.97 -6.39
N VAL A 700 10.91 30.34 -5.98
CA VAL A 700 11.86 29.66 -6.87
C VAL A 700 11.32 28.32 -7.37
N THR A 701 10.37 27.72 -6.65
CA THR A 701 9.84 26.38 -6.95
C THR A 701 8.71 26.39 -7.99
N GLN A 702 8.19 27.57 -8.31
CA GLN A 702 7.05 27.74 -9.20
C GLN A 702 7.50 28.03 -10.64
N ASP A 703 6.66 27.61 -11.60
CA ASP A 703 6.94 27.76 -13.03
C ASP A 703 6.83 29.23 -13.45
N GLU A 704 7.74 29.70 -14.31
CA GLU A 704 7.71 31.07 -14.79
C GLU A 704 6.42 31.31 -15.58
N GLY A 705 5.58 32.23 -15.10
CA GLY A 705 4.30 32.55 -15.73
C GLY A 705 3.09 31.80 -15.18
N SER A 706 3.25 30.84 -14.27
CA SER A 706 2.09 30.22 -13.59
C SER A 706 1.54 31.07 -12.44
N TYR A 707 2.28 32.08 -11.99
CA TYR A 707 1.88 32.98 -10.91
C TYR A 707 1.64 34.41 -11.38
N SER A 708 0.92 35.15 -10.56
CA SER A 708 0.63 36.56 -10.78
C SER A 708 1.94 37.36 -10.82
N ARG A 709 2.23 37.96 -11.97
CA ARG A 709 3.40 38.85 -12.19
C ARG A 709 3.55 39.96 -11.15
N PHE A 710 2.48 40.28 -10.43
CA PHE A 710 2.47 41.27 -9.35
C PHE A 710 3.17 40.83 -8.06
N LEU A 711 3.49 39.53 -7.93
CA LEU A 711 4.25 39.01 -6.79
C LEU A 711 5.77 39.05 -7.03
N ASP A 712 6.20 39.07 -8.29
CA ASP A 712 7.61 39.15 -8.63
C ASP A 712 8.20 40.51 -8.28
N ARG A 713 9.51 40.54 -8.03
CA ARG A 713 10.23 41.80 -7.90
C ARG A 713 10.33 42.46 -9.27
N ASP A 714 10.07 43.77 -9.31
CA ASP A 714 10.25 44.55 -10.52
C ASP A 714 11.71 44.50 -11.02
N GLU A 715 11.89 44.10 -12.28
CA GLU A 715 13.21 43.98 -12.94
C GLU A 715 14.01 45.28 -12.87
N TRP A 716 13.36 46.42 -13.09
CA TRP A 716 13.99 47.72 -13.07
C TRP A 716 14.50 48.09 -11.66
N TYR A 717 13.73 47.73 -10.63
CA TYR A 717 14.05 48.00 -9.23
C TYR A 717 15.29 47.21 -8.78
N GLU A 718 15.37 45.91 -9.07
CA GLU A 718 16.55 45.11 -8.71
C GLU A 718 17.80 45.51 -9.51
N ARG A 719 17.66 45.89 -10.80
CA ARG A 719 18.80 46.46 -11.55
C ARG A 719 19.31 47.76 -10.94
N GLU A 720 18.42 48.64 -10.49
CA GLU A 720 18.80 49.89 -9.83
C GLU A 720 19.43 49.64 -8.45
N ARG A 721 18.91 48.68 -7.69
CA ARG A 721 19.47 48.23 -6.42
C ARG A 721 20.88 47.66 -6.58
N ARG A 722 21.12 46.76 -7.54
CA ARG A 722 22.46 46.21 -7.85
C ARG A 722 23.42 47.29 -8.32
N LYS A 723 22.98 48.23 -9.18
CA LYS A 723 23.79 49.39 -9.60
C LYS A 723 24.15 50.27 -8.41
N SER A 724 23.21 50.49 -7.50
CA SER A 724 23.44 51.28 -6.28
C SER A 724 24.42 50.55 -5.34
N ALA A 725 24.25 49.25 -5.13
CA ALA A 725 25.18 48.43 -4.34
C ALA A 725 26.60 48.39 -4.93
N ALA A 726 26.73 48.33 -6.26
CA ALA A 726 28.02 48.38 -6.95
C ALA A 726 28.68 49.77 -6.88
N ARG A 727 27.88 50.84 -6.85
CA ARG A 727 28.37 52.23 -6.69
C ARG A 727 28.76 52.56 -5.25
N VAL A 728 28.20 51.86 -4.27
CA VAL A 728 28.66 51.93 -2.87
C VAL A 728 30.03 51.26 -2.82
N ASP A 729 31.07 52.04 -3.12
CA ASP A 729 32.46 51.67 -2.92
C ASP A 729 32.62 51.23 -1.46
N ARG A 730 32.81 49.92 -1.22
CA ARG A 730 33.20 49.38 0.10
C ARG A 730 34.44 50.07 0.66
N LYS A 731 35.23 50.75 -0.19
CA LYS A 731 36.39 51.56 0.20
C LYS A 731 36.05 52.96 0.74
N LYS A 732 34.89 53.52 0.41
CA LYS A 732 34.46 54.86 0.86
C LYS A 732 33.63 54.82 2.13
N PHE A 733 32.89 53.74 2.35
CA PHE A 733 32.36 53.42 3.67
C PHE A 733 33.46 52.65 4.42
N GLY A 734 34.42 53.37 5.00
CA GLY A 734 35.39 52.77 5.91
C GLY A 734 34.63 51.91 6.93
N ASN A 735 35.14 50.71 7.21
CA ASN A 735 34.61 49.83 8.23
C ASN A 735 34.40 50.65 9.51
N LEU A 736 33.15 50.97 9.84
CA LEU A 736 32.82 51.63 11.11
C LEU A 736 33.17 50.73 12.32
N LEU A 737 33.61 49.49 12.05
CA LEU A 737 34.06 48.47 12.99
C LEU A 737 35.57 48.18 12.92
N ASP A 738 36.36 48.82 12.05
CA ASP A 738 37.83 48.68 12.00
C ASP A 738 38.55 49.46 13.12
N GLY A 739 37.79 50.10 14.02
CA GLY A 739 38.30 50.88 15.15
C GLY A 739 37.89 50.38 16.53
N ILE A 740 37.32 49.17 16.63
CA ILE A 740 37.04 48.51 17.92
C ILE A 740 37.95 47.28 18.02
N GLU A 741 39.21 47.52 18.35
CA GLU A 741 40.09 46.56 19.04
C GLU A 741 39.91 46.70 20.56
#